data_AF-A0A395SXA5-F1
#
_entry.id   AF-A0A395SXA5-F1
#
_cell.length_a   1.000
_cell.length_b   1.000
_cell.length_c   1.000
_cell.angle_alpha   90.00
_cell.angle_beta   90.00
_cell.angle_gamma   90.00
#
_symmetry.space_group_name_H-M   'P 1'
#
loop_
_entity.id
_entity.type
_entity.pdbx_description
1 polymer ?
#
loop_
_entity_poly.entity_id
_entity_poly.type
_entity_poly.pdbx_seq_one_letter_code
_entity_poly.pdbx_strand_id
1 'polypeptide(L)'
;MESITSITSSQPNSFLGKVVEICIVSSDCKRTISELTKLGIGPFRIFEFNANTVSDRYFRGRSGDFELLVAFADTGDMVWEIMQPVSGQSLMREYLDRRGEGIHHVAFDCNHVPQQQRKKEFQNRGFEVVQSGIWHGKKGTFSKSEIRLIKVKTSGPDQQQLEVSINNVELNPEKPIKYTALSYCWGDAVQRVQIPCDGQMLSITTSLHEALIEINKSNPNESLWIDQICINQEDTEEKSEQVSKMNLIYDKAETVLAWLGPEAHSTELAINFVRKVGDVALPIATDIFRWDSYDETHHETKLERTETLTVEQSHDLGIPFDDAESWNAFVDFFDRPWFQRMWTVQEIIQARKAIVLCGRHSLPWEHVSAAARWYYFKAGTIHNEHPREIDGVHLVTQMTTIAWRMKMGSEYHPELFGQVTRPTCRWGMRDLLENLRPRLATDPRDKVFALLGISDIDRQFWTDKGMEVDYSKSVVDVFTQATDEIIKSDASDLNVIWSARQRNDEDGWPSWVPDWRLSTGTGCAWGIGAPWKTKENPNGRHVYIPTIDPHSLAVKGKVIGRVTYKNQYRHFGELFQDGHLRDVYDACMGQLTAYPTGESVESAFGLTLIGGLPFPQGLQKKETSLETYTAKYMQFYDNTQMPMETPEDNAKREEALAETYMVGLDMSWLQAVLAAYCERRFIITDSGHMGLAHHQVSEGDVIAVVMGLEWPCVLRPRSDGYEFIGDAYCHGVMNGEAVQDMMNGSDQGQVFTLR
;
A
#
# COMPACT_ATOMS: atom_id res chain seq x y z
N MET A 1 -9.21 72.76 13.73
CA MET A 1 -7.85 72.37 13.30
C MET A 1 -7.04 72.20 14.57
N GLU A 2 -6.96 70.97 15.07
CA GLU A 2 -6.01 70.63 16.15
C GLU A 2 -4.94 69.73 15.55
N SER A 3 -3.69 70.08 15.85
CA SER A 3 -2.48 69.53 15.28
C SER A 3 -2.27 68.07 15.69
N ILE A 4 -2.33 67.15 14.72
CA ILE A 4 -1.76 65.82 14.88
C ILE A 4 -0.25 65.98 14.74
N THR A 5 0.45 66.00 15.87
CA THR A 5 1.89 65.73 15.94
C THR A 5 2.16 64.37 15.32
N SER A 6 2.75 64.34 14.12
CA SER A 6 3.23 63.09 13.54
C SER A 6 4.45 62.60 14.32
N ILE A 7 4.28 61.47 15.01
CA ILE A 7 5.40 60.69 15.49
C ILE A 7 5.84 59.85 14.29
N THR A 8 6.76 60.36 13.48
CA THR A 8 7.45 59.53 12.49
C THR A 8 8.49 58.70 13.21
N SER A 9 8.14 57.47 13.60
CA SER A 9 9.15 56.46 13.93
C SER A 9 9.79 55.99 12.63
N SER A 10 11.08 56.25 12.46
CA SER A 10 11.87 55.92 11.27
C SER A 10 12.28 54.43 11.19
N GLN A 11 11.43 53.50 11.62
CA GLN A 11 11.63 52.08 11.32
C GLN A 11 10.65 51.63 10.24
N PRO A 12 11.12 51.17 9.07
CA PRO A 12 10.24 50.44 8.16
C PRO A 12 9.70 49.22 8.91
N ASN A 13 8.40 48.96 8.77
CA ASN A 13 7.66 47.90 9.45
C ASN A 13 8.08 46.51 8.89
N SER A 14 9.35 46.13 9.08
CA SER A 14 10.00 45.01 8.40
C SER A 14 9.78 43.65 9.06
N PHE A 15 9.13 43.61 10.22
CA PHE A 15 8.92 42.37 10.95
C PHE A 15 7.53 41.77 10.70
N LEU A 16 6.47 42.57 10.80
CA LEU A 16 5.09 42.03 10.75
C LEU A 16 4.74 41.48 9.36
N GLY A 17 5.17 42.11 8.27
CA GLY A 17 4.82 41.65 6.92
C GLY A 17 3.33 41.80 6.60
N LYS A 18 2.73 40.83 5.90
CA LYS A 18 1.34 40.89 5.41
C LYS A 18 0.35 40.38 6.45
N VAL A 19 -0.85 40.97 6.49
CA VAL A 19 -1.99 40.42 7.25
C VAL A 19 -2.46 39.14 6.55
N VAL A 20 -2.50 38.04 7.30
CA VAL A 20 -2.89 36.71 6.79
C VAL A 20 -4.18 36.19 7.40
N GLU A 21 -4.64 36.77 8.51
CA GLU A 21 -5.85 36.30 9.19
C GLU A 21 -6.57 37.45 9.90
N ILE A 22 -7.90 37.39 9.90
CA ILE A 22 -8.77 38.23 10.71
C ILE A 22 -9.67 37.32 11.54
N CYS A 23 -9.63 37.51 12.86
CA CYS A 23 -10.45 36.77 13.80
C CYS A 23 -11.67 37.59 14.25
N ILE A 24 -12.86 36.99 14.15
CA ILE A 24 -14.11 37.51 14.69
C ILE A 24 -14.54 36.63 15.85
N VAL A 25 -14.72 37.23 17.02
CA VAL A 25 -15.33 36.55 18.16
C VAL A 25 -16.84 36.64 18.06
N SER A 26 -17.50 35.49 18.19
CA SER A 26 -18.96 35.35 18.07
C SER A 26 -19.57 34.59 19.25
N SER A 27 -20.79 34.96 19.64
CA SER A 27 -21.58 34.20 20.62
C SER A 27 -22.29 33.00 19.98
N ASP A 28 -22.50 33.06 18.67
CA ASP A 28 -23.10 31.99 17.86
C ASP A 28 -22.34 31.86 16.53
N CYS A 29 -21.37 30.96 16.53
CA CYS A 29 -20.49 30.65 15.41
C CYS A 29 -21.29 30.17 14.20
N LYS A 30 -22.31 29.32 14.40
CA LYS A 30 -23.13 28.78 13.30
C LYS A 30 -23.92 29.88 12.59
N ARG A 31 -24.54 30.78 13.35
CA ARG A 31 -25.23 31.96 12.80
C ARG A 31 -24.27 32.83 12.01
N THR A 32 -23.10 33.11 12.57
CA THR A 32 -22.08 33.98 11.94
C THR A 32 -21.56 33.40 10.64
N ILE A 33 -21.21 32.11 10.63
CA ILE A 33 -20.81 31.36 9.43
C ILE A 33 -21.91 31.43 8.38
N SER A 34 -23.17 31.17 8.76
CA SER A 34 -24.29 31.19 7.83
C SER A 34 -24.45 32.53 7.12
N GLU A 35 -24.35 33.65 7.85
CA GLU A 35 -24.44 34.99 7.25
C GLU A 35 -23.23 35.33 6.38
N LEU A 36 -22.01 34.97 6.80
CA LEU A 36 -20.80 35.22 6.00
C LEU A 36 -20.78 34.39 4.72
N THR A 37 -21.29 33.15 4.75
CA THR A 37 -21.44 32.31 3.55
C THR A 37 -22.42 32.92 2.55
N LYS A 38 -23.49 33.60 3.00
CA LYS A 38 -24.38 34.34 2.08
C LYS A 38 -23.67 35.51 1.38
N LEU A 39 -22.62 36.06 1.99
CA LEU A 39 -21.77 37.08 1.40
C LEU A 39 -20.67 36.51 0.48
N GLY A 40 -20.61 35.18 0.33
CA GLY A 40 -19.60 34.48 -0.47
C GLY A 40 -18.31 34.15 0.27
N ILE A 41 -18.28 34.32 1.60
CA ILE A 41 -17.12 33.96 2.44
C ILE A 41 -17.35 32.53 2.95
N GLY A 42 -16.54 31.58 2.46
CA GLY A 42 -16.67 30.15 2.75
C GLY A 42 -16.05 29.31 1.63
N PRO A 43 -16.11 27.97 1.74
CA PRO A 43 -16.71 27.19 2.82
C PRO A 43 -15.92 27.26 4.13
N PHE A 44 -16.61 27.17 5.27
CA PHE A 44 -15.98 27.16 6.60
C PHE A 44 -15.69 25.73 7.08
N ARG A 45 -14.50 25.52 7.64
CA ARG A 45 -14.08 24.31 8.35
C ARG A 45 -14.15 24.59 9.85
N ILE A 46 -14.83 23.75 10.62
CA ILE A 46 -15.11 23.99 12.05
C ILE A 46 -14.33 22.99 12.92
N PHE A 47 -13.70 23.48 13.98
CA PHE A 47 -12.86 22.74 14.90
C PHE A 47 -13.25 23.02 16.34
N GLU A 48 -13.15 21.99 17.19
CA GLU A 48 -13.25 22.15 18.64
C GLU A 48 -11.85 22.22 19.24
N PHE A 49 -11.56 23.30 19.95
CA PHE A 49 -10.31 23.47 20.70
C PHE A 49 -10.63 23.15 22.16
N ASN A 50 -10.26 21.95 22.61
CA ASN A 50 -10.54 21.42 23.95
C ASN A 50 -9.36 20.60 24.50
N ALA A 51 -9.58 19.89 25.60
CA ALA A 51 -8.56 19.06 26.25
C ALA A 51 -7.92 17.98 25.35
N ASN A 52 -8.68 17.47 24.38
CA ASN A 52 -8.23 16.38 23.50
C ASN A 52 -7.53 16.88 22.24
N THR A 53 -7.82 18.12 21.82
CA THR A 53 -7.32 18.66 20.54
C THR A 53 -6.20 19.67 20.73
N VAL A 54 -6.13 20.38 21.86
CA VAL A 54 -5.12 21.41 22.14
C VAL A 54 -4.39 21.12 23.45
N SER A 55 -3.11 20.75 23.40
CA SER A 55 -2.25 20.63 24.58
C SER A 55 -1.65 21.99 24.99
N ASP A 56 -1.05 22.05 26.19
CA ASP A 56 -0.38 23.25 26.72
C ASP A 56 -1.21 24.55 26.64
N ARG A 57 -2.51 24.44 26.89
CA ARG A 57 -3.41 25.60 26.97
C ARG A 57 -2.95 26.51 28.10
N TYR A 58 -2.65 27.76 27.74
CA TYR A 58 -2.11 28.78 28.62
C TYR A 58 -2.85 30.08 28.41
N PHE A 59 -3.21 30.75 29.50
CA PHE A 59 -3.96 31.99 29.50
C PHE A 59 -3.45 32.88 30.64
N ARG A 60 -2.96 34.08 30.29
CA ARG A 60 -2.45 35.12 31.21
C ARG A 60 -1.59 34.58 32.37
N GLY A 61 -0.48 33.90 32.08
CA GLY A 61 0.44 33.49 33.16
C GLY A 61 0.26 32.08 33.69
N ARG A 62 -0.84 31.40 33.35
CA ARG A 62 -1.23 30.11 33.97
C ARG A 62 -1.78 29.13 32.95
N SER A 63 -1.77 27.84 33.30
CA SER A 63 -2.50 26.82 32.53
C SER A 63 -3.98 27.19 32.44
N GLY A 64 -4.53 27.10 31.24
CA GLY A 64 -5.91 27.43 30.91
C GLY A 64 -6.74 26.18 30.65
N ASP A 65 -8.01 26.23 31.03
CA ASP A 65 -9.01 25.17 30.84
C ASP A 65 -10.01 25.51 29.73
N PHE A 66 -9.75 26.56 28.96
CA PHE A 66 -10.69 27.06 27.97
C PHE A 66 -10.99 26.07 26.86
N GLU A 67 -12.24 26.13 26.40
CA GLU A 67 -12.72 25.44 25.21
C GLU A 67 -13.31 26.45 24.24
N LEU A 68 -12.97 26.31 22.95
CA LEU A 68 -13.42 27.19 21.88
C LEU A 68 -13.96 26.37 20.72
N LEU A 69 -14.97 26.90 20.04
CA LEU A 69 -15.35 26.48 18.70
C LEU A 69 -14.71 27.46 17.73
N VAL A 70 -13.88 26.96 16.82
CA VAL A 70 -13.09 27.78 15.89
C VAL A 70 -13.47 27.39 14.47
N ALA A 71 -13.76 28.35 13.60
CA ALA A 71 -14.07 28.09 12.20
C ALA A 71 -13.19 28.92 11.27
N PHE A 72 -12.67 28.28 10.22
CA PHE A 72 -11.78 28.92 9.24
C PHE A 72 -12.39 28.90 7.84
N ALA A 73 -12.32 30.01 7.12
CA ALA A 73 -12.56 30.08 5.68
C ALA A 73 -11.48 30.91 5.00
N ASP A 74 -11.02 30.46 3.83
CA ASP A 74 -10.00 31.16 3.06
C ASP A 74 -10.67 32.10 2.04
N THR A 75 -10.20 33.35 1.94
CA THR A 75 -10.57 34.28 0.86
C THR A 75 -9.31 34.89 0.25
N GLY A 76 -8.83 34.30 -0.84
CA GLY A 76 -7.51 34.64 -1.38
C GLY A 76 -6.41 34.35 -0.35
N ASP A 77 -5.53 35.32 -0.12
CA ASP A 77 -4.39 35.19 0.81
C ASP A 77 -4.74 35.52 2.27
N MET A 78 -6.03 35.60 2.61
CA MET A 78 -6.51 35.98 3.94
C MET A 78 -7.45 34.91 4.49
N VAL A 79 -7.22 34.52 5.74
CA VAL A 79 -8.05 33.60 6.49
C VAL A 79 -9.07 34.37 7.33
N TRP A 80 -10.33 33.97 7.24
CA TRP A 80 -11.40 34.36 8.16
C TRP A 80 -11.46 33.33 9.27
N GLU A 81 -11.17 33.76 10.50
CA GLU A 81 -11.31 32.94 11.69
C GLU A 81 -12.53 33.41 12.49
N ILE A 82 -13.44 32.50 12.83
CA ILE A 82 -14.57 32.76 13.73
C ILE A 82 -14.35 31.96 15.00
N MET A 83 -14.24 32.64 16.14
CA MET A 83 -14.05 32.00 17.43
C MET A 83 -15.25 32.21 18.35
N GLN A 84 -15.83 31.12 18.84
CA GLN A 84 -16.84 31.14 19.87
C GLN A 84 -16.29 30.51 21.15
N PRO A 85 -16.24 31.24 22.28
CA PRO A 85 -15.89 30.64 23.55
C PRO A 85 -17.00 29.69 24.03
N VAL A 86 -16.64 28.44 24.31
CA VAL A 86 -17.55 27.38 24.77
C VAL A 86 -17.51 27.31 26.30
N SER A 87 -16.34 27.06 26.90
CA SER A 87 -16.16 26.94 28.35
C SER A 87 -14.79 27.48 28.80
N GLY A 88 -14.57 27.57 30.11
CA GLY A 88 -13.33 28.08 30.72
C GLY A 88 -13.03 29.56 30.46
N GLN A 89 -11.93 30.06 31.04
CA GLN A 89 -11.49 31.46 30.85
C GLN A 89 -10.55 31.60 29.64
N SER A 90 -10.93 32.45 28.68
CA SER A 90 -10.14 32.79 27.49
C SER A 90 -10.24 34.27 27.15
N LEU A 91 -9.32 34.76 26.31
CA LEU A 91 -9.39 36.12 25.75
C LEU A 91 -10.70 36.34 24.97
N MET A 92 -11.22 35.28 24.35
CA MET A 92 -12.41 35.32 23.49
C MET A 92 -13.65 35.51 24.37
N ARG A 93 -13.70 34.85 25.54
CA ARG A 93 -14.72 35.10 26.57
C ARG A 93 -14.61 36.53 27.12
N GLU A 94 -13.41 36.97 27.53
CA GLU A 94 -13.21 38.34 28.05
C GLU A 94 -13.63 39.41 27.04
N TYR A 95 -13.32 39.21 25.76
CA TYR A 95 -13.68 40.13 24.69
C TYR A 95 -15.18 40.17 24.48
N LEU A 96 -15.81 39.00 24.35
CA LEU A 96 -17.25 38.89 24.13
C LEU A 96 -18.04 39.54 25.29
N ASP A 97 -17.62 39.30 26.54
CA ASP A 97 -18.28 39.85 27.74
C ASP A 97 -18.15 41.39 27.83
N ARG A 98 -17.03 41.96 27.37
CA ARG A 98 -16.75 43.40 27.48
C ARG A 98 -17.23 44.22 26.29
N ARG A 99 -17.19 43.64 25.09
CA ARG A 99 -17.35 44.35 23.81
C ARG A 99 -18.48 43.80 22.95
N GLY A 100 -19.00 42.62 23.25
CA GLY A 100 -19.90 41.89 22.35
C GLY A 100 -19.14 41.25 21.18
N GLU A 101 -19.89 40.79 20.18
CA GLU A 101 -19.34 40.14 18.98
C GLU A 101 -18.57 41.13 18.10
N GLY A 102 -17.50 40.69 17.45
CA GLY A 102 -16.74 41.52 16.51
C GLY A 102 -15.30 41.07 16.29
N ILE A 103 -14.55 41.84 15.49
CA ILE A 103 -13.13 41.56 15.18
C ILE A 103 -12.29 41.64 16.45
N HIS A 104 -11.68 40.54 16.84
CA HIS A 104 -10.87 40.43 18.05
C HIS A 104 -9.39 40.69 17.77
N HIS A 105 -8.84 40.04 16.75
CA HIS A 105 -7.42 40.16 16.42
C HIS A 105 -7.16 39.97 14.93
N VAL A 106 -5.93 40.31 14.52
CA VAL A 106 -5.39 40.07 13.20
C VAL A 106 -4.07 39.33 13.34
N ALA A 107 -3.79 38.40 12.43
CA ALA A 107 -2.50 37.71 12.38
C ALA A 107 -1.69 38.18 11.16
N PHE A 108 -0.37 38.14 11.31
CA PHE A 108 0.57 38.53 10.27
C PHE A 108 1.55 37.40 9.95
N ASP A 109 1.99 37.29 8.69
CA ASP A 109 2.96 36.28 8.23
C ASP A 109 4.35 36.42 8.87
N CYS A 110 4.63 37.59 9.45
CA CYS A 110 5.92 37.97 10.00
C CYS A 110 7.07 37.82 8.98
N ASN A 111 6.82 38.12 7.70
CA ASN A 111 7.76 37.93 6.58
C ASN A 111 8.40 36.54 6.56
N HIS A 112 7.61 35.50 6.86
CA HIS A 112 8.02 34.08 6.85
C HIS A 112 9.13 33.72 7.86
N VAL A 113 9.38 34.56 8.88
CA VAL A 113 10.30 34.22 9.97
C VAL A 113 9.82 32.91 10.66
N PRO A 114 10.68 31.95 11.00
CA PRO A 114 10.26 30.72 11.68
C PRO A 114 9.52 30.99 13.01
N GLN A 115 8.47 30.22 13.31
CA GLN A 115 7.55 30.51 14.40
C GLN A 115 8.22 30.65 15.79
N GLN A 116 9.23 29.82 16.08
CA GLN A 116 10.00 29.89 17.32
C GLN A 116 10.79 31.20 17.46
N GLN A 117 11.25 31.76 16.34
CA GLN A 117 11.94 33.04 16.31
C GLN A 117 10.95 34.21 16.39
N ARG A 118 9.73 34.09 15.83
CA ARG A 118 8.68 35.12 15.94
C ARG A 118 8.36 35.46 17.40
N LYS A 119 8.16 34.44 18.24
CA LYS A 119 7.84 34.64 19.67
C LYS A 119 8.94 35.41 20.40
N LYS A 120 10.19 35.02 20.16
CA LYS A 120 11.35 35.70 20.74
C LYS A 120 11.46 37.15 20.26
N GLU A 121 11.15 37.41 19.00
CA GLU A 121 11.18 38.76 18.44
C GLU A 121 10.08 39.67 19.00
N PHE A 122 8.86 39.14 19.18
CA PHE A 122 7.80 39.86 19.91
C PHE A 122 8.20 40.15 21.37
N GLN A 123 8.82 39.20 22.07
CA GLN A 123 9.33 39.39 23.43
C GLN A 123 10.46 40.43 23.50
N ASN A 124 11.40 40.40 22.57
CA ASN A 124 12.47 41.40 22.46
C ASN A 124 11.92 42.82 22.27
N ARG A 125 10.73 42.93 21.66
CA ARG A 125 10.00 44.18 21.44
C ARG A 125 9.05 44.55 22.59
N GLY A 126 9.06 43.78 23.68
CA GLY A 126 8.27 44.04 24.89
C GLY A 126 6.83 43.53 24.86
N PHE A 127 6.48 42.64 23.92
CA PHE A 127 5.16 42.01 23.87
C PHE A 127 5.17 40.63 24.53
N GLU A 128 4.25 40.41 25.47
CA GLU A 128 4.09 39.13 26.17
C GLU A 128 3.01 38.26 25.51
N VAL A 129 3.20 36.94 25.57
CA VAL A 129 2.20 35.98 25.12
C VAL A 129 1.08 35.89 26.17
N VAL A 130 -0.10 36.36 25.79
CA VAL A 130 -1.27 36.44 26.69
C VAL A 130 -2.17 35.21 26.63
N GLN A 131 -2.14 34.44 25.54
CA GLN A 131 -2.81 33.15 25.40
C GLN A 131 -2.04 32.28 24.40
N SER A 132 -1.94 30.97 24.66
CA SER A 132 -1.38 30.00 23.72
C SER A 132 -1.97 28.60 23.91
N GLY A 133 -1.79 27.75 22.92
CA GLY A 133 -2.06 26.31 22.96
C GLY A 133 -1.35 25.64 21.79
N ILE A 134 -1.19 24.31 21.86
CA ILE A 134 -0.58 23.49 20.80
C ILE A 134 -1.68 22.58 20.25
N TRP A 135 -2.16 22.88 19.04
CA TRP A 135 -3.25 22.13 18.42
C TRP A 135 -2.69 20.94 17.63
N HIS A 136 -3.06 19.70 18.01
CA HIS A 136 -2.54 18.45 17.39
C HIS A 136 -1.02 18.45 17.14
N GLY A 137 -0.22 19.00 18.06
CA GLY A 137 1.24 19.10 17.88
C GLY A 137 1.73 20.19 16.92
N LYS A 138 0.84 20.85 16.16
CA LYS A 138 1.20 21.89 15.16
C LYS A 138 1.29 23.28 15.77
N LYS A 139 2.34 23.99 15.38
CA LYS A 139 2.66 25.36 15.79
C LYS A 139 2.61 26.30 14.55
N GLY A 140 1.40 26.65 14.10
CA GLY A 140 1.08 27.82 13.27
C GLY A 140 1.59 27.87 11.80
N THR A 141 0.70 27.51 10.87
CA THR A 141 0.55 27.95 9.46
C THR A 141 1.80 28.25 8.62
N PHE A 142 2.24 27.25 7.84
CA PHE A 142 2.73 27.44 6.48
C PHE A 142 1.56 27.22 5.50
N SER A 143 1.55 27.93 4.37
CA SER A 143 0.53 27.73 3.34
C SER A 143 0.62 26.30 2.78
N LYS A 144 -0.51 25.58 2.76
CA LYS A 144 -0.59 24.19 2.27
C LYS A 144 -0.13 24.03 0.80
N SER A 145 0.07 25.11 0.05
CA SER A 145 0.41 25.11 -1.39
C SER A 145 1.87 25.45 -1.72
N GLU A 146 2.73 25.84 -0.77
CA GLU A 146 4.11 26.28 -1.09
C GLU A 146 5.10 25.11 -1.27
N ILE A 147 5.89 25.16 -2.35
CA ILE A 147 6.99 24.23 -2.67
C ILE A 147 8.25 24.99 -3.08
N ARG A 148 9.41 24.33 -3.02
CA ARG A 148 10.68 24.84 -3.56
C ARG A 148 10.92 24.31 -4.97
N LEU A 149 11.44 25.16 -5.84
CA LEU A 149 12.02 24.78 -7.13
C LEU A 149 13.46 25.26 -7.22
N ILE A 150 14.30 24.53 -7.93
CA ILE A 150 15.69 24.87 -8.12
C ILE A 150 16.00 25.27 -9.56
N LYS A 151 17.02 26.10 -9.73
CA LYS A 151 17.70 26.31 -11.02
C LYS A 151 19.16 25.96 -10.88
N VAL A 152 19.65 25.23 -11.86
CA VAL A 152 21.03 24.76 -11.94
C VAL A 152 21.79 25.63 -12.94
N LYS A 153 23.00 26.03 -12.56
CA LYS A 153 23.99 26.66 -13.43
C LYS A 153 25.23 25.80 -13.45
N THR A 154 25.87 25.70 -14.61
CA THR A 154 27.18 25.07 -14.74
C THR A 154 28.24 26.11 -15.03
N SER A 155 29.44 25.89 -14.49
CA SER A 155 30.62 26.71 -14.72
C SER A 155 31.88 25.85 -14.95
N GLY A 156 32.98 26.50 -15.33
CA GLY A 156 34.26 25.84 -15.62
C GLY A 156 34.39 25.29 -17.06
N PRO A 157 35.61 24.89 -17.46
CA PRO A 157 35.93 24.47 -18.84
C PRO A 157 35.18 23.22 -19.30
N ASP A 158 34.78 22.34 -18.38
CA ASP A 158 34.06 21.09 -18.69
C ASP A 158 32.56 21.12 -18.31
N GLN A 159 32.04 22.29 -17.89
CA GLN A 159 30.67 22.46 -17.38
C GLN A 159 30.28 21.50 -16.23
N GLN A 160 31.25 20.95 -15.50
CA GLN A 160 31.00 20.01 -14.40
C GLN A 160 30.80 20.69 -13.04
N GLN A 161 31.14 21.99 -12.89
CA GLN A 161 30.93 22.70 -11.63
C GLN A 161 29.49 23.19 -11.55
N LEU A 162 28.69 22.54 -10.73
CA LEU A 162 27.29 22.88 -10.50
C LEU A 162 27.15 23.96 -9.42
N GLU A 163 26.28 24.93 -9.68
CA GLU A 163 25.76 25.89 -8.71
C GLU A 163 24.24 25.88 -8.78
N VAL A 164 23.58 25.89 -7.63
CA VAL A 164 22.11 25.81 -7.53
C VAL A 164 21.55 27.08 -6.90
N SER A 165 20.33 27.45 -7.26
CA SER A 165 19.56 28.49 -6.57
C SER A 165 18.15 27.99 -6.29
N ILE A 166 17.64 28.26 -5.10
CA ILE A 166 16.33 27.80 -4.63
C ILE A 166 15.34 28.96 -4.70
N ASN A 167 14.15 28.70 -5.25
CA ASN A 167 13.05 29.64 -5.31
C ASN A 167 11.79 29.00 -4.73
N ASN A 168 11.14 29.69 -3.80
CA ASN A 168 9.84 29.27 -3.30
C ASN A 168 8.74 29.66 -4.29
N VAL A 169 7.80 28.75 -4.51
CA VAL A 169 6.67 28.96 -5.41
C VAL A 169 5.40 28.37 -4.82
N GLU A 170 4.26 28.93 -5.22
CA GLU A 170 2.95 28.42 -4.84
C GLU A 170 2.39 27.48 -5.91
N LEU A 171 1.89 26.31 -5.50
CA LEU A 171 1.09 25.42 -6.32
C LEU A 171 -0.33 25.98 -6.49
N ASN A 172 -0.45 27.05 -7.26
CA ASN A 172 -1.73 27.71 -7.55
C ASN A 172 -2.42 27.05 -8.77
N PRO A 173 -3.62 26.46 -8.62
CA PRO A 173 -4.34 25.83 -9.74
C PRO A 173 -4.71 26.80 -10.87
N GLU A 174 -4.98 28.07 -10.54
CA GLU A 174 -5.35 29.11 -11.51
C GLU A 174 -4.14 29.72 -12.23
N LYS A 175 -2.96 29.60 -11.64
CA LYS A 175 -1.68 30.07 -12.21
C LYS A 175 -0.64 28.94 -12.20
N PRO A 176 -0.82 27.92 -13.05
CA PRO A 176 0.06 26.75 -13.05
C PRO A 176 1.49 27.15 -13.43
N ILE A 177 2.46 26.70 -12.64
CA ILE A 177 3.88 26.91 -12.86
C ILE A 177 4.44 25.73 -13.65
N LYS A 178 5.30 26.02 -14.62
CA LYS A 178 6.02 25.01 -15.39
C LYS A 178 7.33 24.66 -14.71
N TYR A 179 7.51 23.38 -14.43
CA TYR A 179 8.74 22.81 -13.90
C TYR A 179 8.81 21.32 -14.23
N THR A 180 10.00 20.77 -14.08
CA THR A 180 10.27 19.35 -14.28
C THR A 180 10.60 18.69 -12.94
N ALA A 181 9.96 17.57 -12.63
CA ALA A 181 10.24 16.82 -11.40
C ALA A 181 11.24 15.70 -11.69
N LEU A 182 12.25 15.55 -10.83
CA LEU A 182 13.20 14.45 -10.91
C LEU A 182 12.70 13.27 -10.04
N SER A 183 12.71 12.08 -10.64
CA SER A 183 12.49 10.80 -10.00
C SER A 183 13.78 10.00 -10.12
N TYR A 184 14.47 9.73 -9.01
CA TYR A 184 15.80 9.10 -9.04
C TYR A 184 16.07 8.27 -7.79
N CYS A 185 16.91 7.23 -7.91
CA CYS A 185 17.39 6.51 -6.74
C CYS A 185 18.49 7.33 -6.06
N TRP A 186 18.36 7.61 -4.76
CA TRP A 186 19.34 8.42 -4.03
C TRP A 186 20.75 7.81 -4.00
N GLY A 187 20.84 6.49 -4.22
CA GLY A 187 22.10 5.75 -4.20
C GLY A 187 22.65 5.59 -2.79
N ASP A 188 23.98 5.47 -2.68
CA ASP A 188 24.67 5.41 -1.40
C ASP A 188 24.57 6.76 -0.66
N ALA A 189 23.84 6.77 0.46
CA ALA A 189 23.59 7.96 1.27
C ALA A 189 24.87 8.53 1.93
N VAL A 190 25.95 7.74 2.02
CA VAL A 190 27.25 8.15 2.57
C VAL A 190 28.05 8.96 1.56
N GLN A 191 27.93 8.66 0.27
CA GLN A 191 28.68 9.35 -0.77
C GLN A 191 28.01 10.68 -1.13
N ARG A 192 28.59 11.77 -0.63
CA ARG A 192 28.08 13.13 -0.78
C ARG A 192 29.07 14.02 -1.52
N VAL A 193 28.52 14.93 -2.31
CA VAL A 193 29.23 16.00 -3.02
C VAL A 193 28.69 17.34 -2.53
N GLN A 194 29.57 18.30 -2.28
CA GLN A 194 29.19 19.65 -1.87
C GLN A 194 29.09 20.55 -3.11
N ILE A 195 27.97 21.25 -3.25
CA ILE A 195 27.75 22.21 -4.33
C ILE A 195 27.32 23.58 -3.75
N PRO A 196 27.75 24.71 -4.33
CA PRO A 196 27.24 26.02 -3.93
C PRO A 196 25.73 26.16 -4.20
N CYS A 197 25.01 26.71 -3.23
CA CYS A 197 23.58 27.01 -3.27
C CYS A 197 23.29 28.34 -2.58
N ASP A 198 22.91 29.39 -3.34
CA ASP A 198 22.60 30.73 -2.83
C ASP A 198 23.62 31.29 -1.81
N GLY A 199 24.92 31.03 -2.03
CA GLY A 199 26.01 31.47 -1.17
C GLY A 199 26.34 30.55 0.02
N GLN A 200 25.63 29.43 0.18
CA GLN A 200 25.94 28.36 1.14
C GLN A 200 26.39 27.08 0.41
N MET A 201 26.94 26.11 1.14
CA MET A 201 27.29 24.80 0.57
C MET A 201 26.20 23.79 0.89
N LEU A 202 25.66 23.14 -0.15
CA LEU A 202 24.63 22.12 -0.06
C LEU A 202 25.23 20.74 -0.32
N SER A 203 24.89 19.78 0.54
CA SER A 203 25.38 18.39 0.50
C SER A 203 24.39 17.48 -0.22
N ILE A 204 24.72 17.05 -1.45
CA ILE A 204 23.88 16.16 -2.26
C ILE A 204 24.51 14.80 -2.47
N THR A 205 23.74 13.76 -2.81
CA THR A 205 24.30 12.44 -3.14
C THR A 205 25.02 12.45 -4.49
N THR A 206 26.00 11.56 -4.66
CA THR A 206 26.70 11.39 -5.95
C THR A 206 25.73 11.10 -7.10
N SER A 207 24.71 10.27 -6.86
CA SER A 207 23.70 9.97 -7.89
C SER A 207 22.93 11.22 -8.34
N LEU A 208 22.61 12.13 -7.40
CA LEU A 208 21.96 13.40 -7.76
C LEU A 208 22.93 14.31 -8.53
N HIS A 209 24.19 14.38 -8.12
CA HIS A 209 25.19 15.19 -8.80
C HIS A 209 25.37 14.74 -10.27
N GLU A 210 25.46 13.43 -10.51
CA GLU A 210 25.52 12.84 -11.86
C GLU A 210 24.26 13.16 -12.68
N ALA A 211 23.07 13.00 -12.09
CA ALA A 211 21.81 13.33 -12.74
C ALA A 211 21.75 14.80 -13.15
N LEU A 212 22.14 15.72 -12.25
CA LEU A 212 22.12 17.16 -12.51
C LEU A 212 23.06 17.57 -13.65
N ILE A 213 24.22 16.94 -13.77
CA ILE A 213 25.14 17.18 -14.89
C ILE A 213 24.46 16.81 -16.21
N GLU A 214 23.89 15.61 -16.33
CA GLU A 214 23.29 15.15 -17.58
C GLU A 214 22.00 15.90 -17.94
N ILE A 215 21.17 16.23 -16.95
CA ILE A 215 19.95 17.03 -17.14
C ILE A 215 20.32 18.42 -17.64
N ASN A 216 21.29 19.10 -17.02
CA ASN A 216 21.66 20.46 -17.41
C ASN A 216 22.39 20.54 -18.76
N LYS A 217 23.09 19.48 -19.18
CA LYS A 217 23.62 19.37 -20.55
C LYS A 217 22.50 19.35 -21.59
N SER A 218 21.41 18.65 -21.29
CA SER A 218 20.29 18.45 -22.22
C SER A 218 19.33 19.65 -22.23
N ASN A 219 19.02 20.21 -21.06
CA ASN A 219 18.06 21.32 -20.88
C ASN A 219 18.62 22.37 -19.88
N PRO A 220 19.49 23.28 -20.31
CA PRO A 220 20.04 24.30 -19.42
C PRO A 220 18.96 25.29 -18.94
N ASN A 221 19.05 25.72 -17.69
CA ASN A 221 18.13 26.66 -17.02
C ASN A 221 16.70 26.15 -16.76
N GLU A 222 16.46 24.85 -16.85
CA GLU A 222 15.18 24.25 -16.48
C GLU A 222 14.91 24.39 -14.97
N SER A 223 13.68 24.75 -14.60
CA SER A 223 13.26 24.76 -13.19
C SER A 223 12.97 23.33 -12.77
N LEU A 224 13.66 22.84 -11.75
CA LEU A 224 13.56 21.45 -11.30
C LEU A 224 12.93 21.36 -9.90
N TRP A 225 12.12 20.34 -9.67
CA TRP A 225 11.76 19.87 -8.34
C TRP A 225 12.51 18.58 -8.04
N ILE A 226 13.25 18.56 -6.93
CA ILE A 226 14.08 17.42 -6.52
C ILE A 226 13.90 17.24 -5.02
N ASP A 227 13.34 16.10 -4.60
CA ASP A 227 13.00 15.80 -3.20
C ASP A 227 14.16 16.08 -2.21
N GLN A 228 15.38 15.65 -2.51
CA GLN A 228 16.55 15.83 -1.64
C GLN A 228 16.92 17.30 -1.37
N ILE A 229 16.55 18.23 -2.26
CA ILE A 229 16.87 19.66 -2.14
C ILE A 229 15.62 20.49 -1.79
N CYS A 230 14.50 20.18 -2.42
CA CYS A 230 13.23 20.90 -2.30
C CYS A 230 12.43 20.51 -1.04
N ILE A 231 12.85 19.47 -0.31
CA ILE A 231 12.33 19.08 0.99
C ILE A 231 13.48 19.17 2.01
N ASN A 232 13.22 19.79 3.16
CA ASN A 232 14.20 19.85 4.24
C ASN A 232 14.23 18.50 4.95
N GLN A 233 15.26 17.72 4.66
CA GLN A 233 15.37 16.34 5.15
C GLN A 233 15.62 16.27 6.67
N GLU A 234 16.08 17.36 7.27
CA GLU A 234 16.41 17.46 8.70
C GLU A 234 15.22 17.93 9.56
N ASP A 235 14.16 18.46 8.94
CA ASP A 235 12.93 18.86 9.62
C ASP A 235 11.83 17.82 9.36
N THR A 236 11.52 17.01 10.37
CA THR A 236 10.56 15.91 10.23
C THR A 236 9.14 16.41 9.98
N GLU A 237 8.75 17.56 10.56
CA GLU A 237 7.42 18.13 10.38
C GLU A 237 7.27 18.66 8.96
N GLU A 238 8.27 19.42 8.49
CA GLU A 238 8.31 19.93 7.13
C GLU A 238 8.39 18.78 6.10
N LYS A 239 9.20 17.75 6.36
CA LYS A 239 9.30 16.56 5.51
C LYS A 239 7.95 15.87 5.38
N SER A 240 7.28 15.60 6.50
CA SER A 240 5.93 15.02 6.50
C SER A 240 4.96 15.86 5.67
N GLU A 241 4.98 17.18 5.84
CA GLU A 241 4.11 18.09 5.09
C GLU A 241 4.43 18.07 3.58
N GLN A 242 5.69 18.15 3.18
CA GLN A 242 6.08 18.16 1.77
C GLN A 242 5.85 16.80 1.10
N VAL A 243 6.13 15.70 1.80
CA VAL A 243 5.86 14.34 1.30
C VAL A 243 4.35 14.12 1.08
N SER A 244 3.50 14.65 1.97
CA SER A 244 2.04 14.62 1.79
C SER A 244 1.56 15.32 0.51
N LYS A 245 2.38 16.20 -0.09
CA LYS A 245 2.10 16.93 -1.33
C LYS A 245 2.71 16.26 -2.57
N MET A 246 3.49 15.18 -2.45
CA MET A 246 4.22 14.60 -3.58
C MET A 246 3.30 14.18 -4.73
N ASN A 247 2.09 13.68 -4.46
CA ASN A 247 1.14 13.34 -5.53
C ASN A 247 0.79 14.57 -6.38
N LEU A 248 0.51 15.70 -5.73
CA LEU A 248 0.22 16.97 -6.38
C LEU A 248 1.45 17.50 -7.11
N ILE A 249 2.65 17.40 -6.52
CA ILE A 249 3.88 17.88 -7.13
C ILE A 249 4.20 17.12 -8.43
N TYR A 250 4.11 15.80 -8.44
CA TYR A 250 4.34 15.01 -9.66
C TYR A 250 3.20 15.18 -10.68
N ASP A 251 1.94 15.33 -10.24
CA ASP A 251 0.80 15.63 -11.14
C ASP A 251 0.93 17.01 -11.81
N LYS A 252 1.45 18.02 -11.11
CA LYS A 252 1.59 19.39 -11.64
C LYS A 252 2.86 19.62 -12.45
N ALA A 253 3.86 18.75 -12.36
CA ALA A 253 5.05 18.82 -13.19
C ALA A 253 4.69 18.76 -14.68
N GLU A 254 5.38 19.55 -15.50
CA GLU A 254 5.24 19.49 -16.96
C GLU A 254 5.83 18.20 -17.51
N THR A 255 6.99 17.79 -16.97
CA THR A 255 7.68 16.54 -17.28
C THR A 255 8.20 15.92 -15.99
N VAL A 256 8.17 14.59 -15.91
CA VAL A 256 8.88 13.80 -14.89
C VAL A 256 10.06 13.11 -15.57
N LEU A 257 11.27 13.33 -15.04
CA LEU A 257 12.48 12.66 -15.49
C LEU A 257 12.79 11.50 -14.55
N ALA A 258 12.77 10.28 -15.07
CA ALA A 258 13.18 9.07 -14.35
C ALA A 258 14.66 8.79 -14.62
N TRP A 259 15.53 9.13 -13.68
CA TRP A 259 16.97 8.90 -13.78
C TRP A 259 17.35 7.50 -13.28
N LEU A 260 17.86 6.67 -14.20
CA LEU A 260 18.28 5.29 -13.95
C LEU A 260 19.76 5.17 -13.56
N GLY A 261 20.52 6.27 -13.56
CA GLY A 261 21.96 6.28 -13.28
C GLY A 261 22.84 6.48 -14.51
N PRO A 262 24.17 6.48 -14.33
CA PRO A 262 25.15 6.70 -15.39
C PRO A 262 25.20 5.54 -16.41
N GLU A 263 25.87 5.81 -17.54
CA GLU A 263 26.12 4.81 -18.58
C GLU A 263 27.02 3.70 -18.05
N ALA A 264 26.61 2.47 -18.35
CA ALA A 264 27.44 1.27 -18.27
C ALA A 264 27.76 0.78 -19.69
N HIS A 265 28.69 -0.16 -19.82
CA HIS A 265 29.11 -0.70 -21.11
C HIS A 265 27.93 -1.22 -21.96
N SER A 266 26.94 -1.86 -21.34
CA SER A 266 25.74 -2.41 -21.99
C SER A 266 24.62 -1.38 -22.25
N THR A 267 24.76 -0.11 -21.80
CA THR A 267 23.64 0.85 -21.78
C THR A 267 23.14 1.23 -23.17
N GLU A 268 24.04 1.54 -24.11
CA GLU A 268 23.63 1.91 -25.47
C GLU A 268 22.92 0.75 -26.17
N LEU A 269 23.44 -0.47 -26.00
CA LEU A 269 22.83 -1.69 -26.53
C LEU A 269 21.44 -1.91 -25.94
N ALA A 270 21.31 -1.81 -24.61
CA ALA A 270 20.05 -1.97 -23.90
C ALA A 270 19.00 -0.95 -24.37
N ILE A 271 19.36 0.35 -24.43
CA ILE A 271 18.47 1.42 -24.88
C ILE A 271 17.98 1.17 -26.30
N ASN A 272 18.88 0.74 -27.19
CA ASN A 272 18.52 0.44 -28.58
C ASN A 272 17.60 -0.77 -28.66
N PHE A 273 17.83 -1.79 -27.83
CA PHE A 273 16.98 -2.98 -27.78
C PHE A 273 15.60 -2.66 -27.18
N VAL A 274 15.51 -1.97 -26.05
CA VAL A 274 14.24 -1.48 -25.46
C VAL A 274 13.46 -0.63 -26.46
N ARG A 275 14.14 0.25 -27.22
CA ARG A 275 13.49 1.06 -28.25
C ARG A 275 12.90 0.20 -29.36
N LYS A 276 13.68 -0.75 -29.91
CA LYS A 276 13.21 -1.68 -30.96
C LYS A 276 12.00 -2.48 -30.50
N VAL A 277 12.06 -3.08 -29.31
CA VAL A 277 10.94 -3.83 -28.73
C VAL A 277 9.74 -2.91 -28.51
N GLY A 278 9.96 -1.70 -27.98
CA GLY A 278 8.93 -0.69 -27.81
C GLY A 278 8.26 -0.28 -29.12
N ASP A 279 9.03 -0.07 -30.20
CA ASP A 279 8.51 0.28 -31.52
C ASP A 279 7.67 -0.85 -32.15
N VAL A 280 7.96 -2.10 -31.81
CA VAL A 280 7.16 -3.28 -32.21
C VAL A 280 5.91 -3.42 -31.34
N ALA A 281 6.07 -3.25 -30.03
CA ALA A 281 5.01 -3.49 -29.04
C ALA A 281 3.97 -2.36 -29.01
N LEU A 282 4.38 -1.11 -29.16
CA LEU A 282 3.52 0.07 -29.02
C LEU A 282 2.43 0.19 -30.12
N PRO A 283 2.64 -0.22 -31.39
CA PRO A 283 1.57 -0.24 -32.38
C PRO A 283 0.55 -1.36 -32.18
N ILE A 284 0.96 -2.52 -31.63
CA ILE A 284 0.06 -3.65 -31.31
C ILE A 284 -0.51 -3.57 -29.90
N ALA A 285 -0.05 -2.59 -29.12
CA ALA A 285 -0.65 -2.14 -27.89
C ALA A 285 -2.03 -1.49 -28.10
N THR A 286 -2.71 -1.74 -29.22
CA THR A 286 -4.07 -1.27 -29.55
C THR A 286 -5.07 -1.49 -28.42
N ASP A 287 -4.77 -2.43 -27.52
CA ASP A 287 -5.57 -2.83 -26.37
C ASP A 287 -4.86 -2.70 -25.00
N ILE A 288 -3.70 -2.01 -24.88
CA ILE A 288 -3.13 -1.68 -23.56
C ILE A 288 -4.16 -0.89 -22.70
N PHE A 289 -5.22 -0.34 -23.33
CA PHE A 289 -6.24 0.49 -22.71
C PHE A 289 -7.71 0.10 -23.01
N ARG A 290 -8.02 -1.07 -23.58
CA ARG A 290 -9.40 -1.50 -23.89
C ARG A 290 -9.74 -2.78 -23.13
N TRP A 291 -10.81 -2.71 -22.32
CA TRP A 291 -11.18 -3.74 -21.36
C TRP A 291 -12.69 -3.87 -21.25
N ASP A 292 -13.36 -4.22 -22.34
CA ASP A 292 -14.83 -4.22 -22.33
C ASP A 292 -15.43 -5.45 -21.62
N SER A 293 -14.63 -6.31 -20.95
CA SER A 293 -15.13 -7.39 -20.06
C SER A 293 -14.03 -8.14 -19.27
N TYR A 294 -13.79 -7.82 -17.97
CA TYR A 294 -13.35 -8.85 -16.98
C TYR A 294 -14.63 -9.42 -16.42
N ASP A 295 -15.21 -10.32 -17.19
CA ASP A 295 -15.81 -11.49 -16.59
C ASP A 295 -14.75 -12.61 -16.64
N GLU A 296 -15.06 -13.82 -16.19
CA GLU A 296 -14.21 -15.03 -16.30
C GLU A 296 -13.79 -15.40 -17.76
N THR A 297 -14.02 -14.51 -18.74
CA THR A 297 -13.83 -14.67 -20.18
C THR A 297 -12.88 -13.63 -20.83
N HIS A 298 -11.88 -13.08 -20.13
CA HIS A 298 -10.89 -12.21 -20.77
C HIS A 298 -10.16 -12.95 -21.90
N HIS A 299 -10.21 -12.41 -23.11
CA HIS A 299 -9.45 -12.93 -24.25
C HIS A 299 -8.13 -12.15 -24.37
N GLU A 300 -7.01 -12.86 -24.30
CA GLU A 300 -5.65 -12.30 -24.40
C GLU A 300 -5.52 -11.34 -25.59
N THR A 301 -5.02 -10.13 -25.32
CA THR A 301 -4.66 -9.17 -26.37
C THR A 301 -3.52 -9.71 -27.23
N LYS A 302 -3.28 -9.14 -28.42
CA LYS A 302 -2.16 -9.55 -29.28
C LYS A 302 -0.80 -9.49 -28.57
N LEU A 303 -0.65 -8.53 -27.65
CA LEU A 303 0.54 -8.38 -26.83
C LEU A 303 0.66 -9.48 -25.76
N GLU A 304 -0.46 -9.91 -25.19
CA GLU A 304 -0.53 -10.88 -24.08
C GLU A 304 -0.46 -12.34 -24.52
N ARG A 305 -0.81 -12.65 -25.77
CA ARG A 305 -0.81 -14.02 -26.28
C ARG A 305 0.58 -14.64 -26.21
N THR A 306 0.71 -15.78 -25.53
CA THR A 306 1.94 -16.57 -25.51
C THR A 306 2.01 -17.47 -26.76
N GLU A 307 2.12 -16.87 -27.94
CA GLU A 307 2.38 -17.62 -29.17
C GLU A 307 3.89 -17.87 -29.33
N THR A 308 4.25 -19.06 -29.81
CA THR A 308 5.65 -19.39 -30.11
C THR A 308 6.09 -18.58 -31.32
N LEU A 309 7.08 -17.70 -31.13
CA LEU A 309 7.70 -16.99 -32.23
C LEU A 309 8.92 -17.78 -32.73
N THR A 310 9.05 -17.92 -34.05
CA THR A 310 10.19 -18.61 -34.65
C THR A 310 11.37 -17.65 -34.87
N VAL A 311 12.57 -18.20 -35.04
CA VAL A 311 13.77 -17.40 -35.34
C VAL A 311 13.62 -16.64 -36.65
N GLU A 312 12.88 -17.16 -37.64
CA GLU A 312 12.61 -16.45 -38.88
C GLU A 312 11.80 -15.16 -38.64
N GLN A 313 10.89 -15.18 -37.66
CA GLN A 313 10.11 -13.99 -37.27
C GLN A 313 10.94 -12.94 -36.53
N SER A 314 12.14 -13.28 -36.05
CA SER A 314 13.08 -12.32 -35.44
C SER A 314 13.52 -11.24 -36.43
N HIS A 315 13.74 -11.62 -37.69
CA HIS A 315 14.11 -10.71 -38.77
C HIS A 315 12.96 -9.80 -39.17
N ASP A 316 11.74 -10.33 -39.21
CA ASP A 316 10.53 -9.56 -39.54
C ASP A 316 10.21 -8.51 -38.46
N LEU A 317 10.46 -8.83 -37.19
CA LEU A 317 10.23 -7.93 -36.05
C LEU A 317 11.43 -7.00 -35.78
N GLY A 318 12.61 -7.30 -36.32
CA GLY A 318 13.84 -6.56 -36.04
C GLY A 318 14.35 -6.72 -34.60
N ILE A 319 13.89 -7.76 -33.88
CA ILE A 319 14.31 -8.10 -32.51
C ILE A 319 15.18 -9.37 -32.61
N PRO A 320 16.49 -9.31 -32.34
CA PRO A 320 17.37 -10.47 -32.46
C PRO A 320 17.12 -11.47 -31.32
N PHE A 321 16.45 -12.58 -31.62
CA PHE A 321 16.07 -13.58 -30.61
C PHE A 321 17.24 -14.43 -30.11
N ASP A 322 18.26 -14.59 -30.94
CA ASP A 322 19.48 -15.38 -30.69
C ASP A 322 20.66 -14.54 -30.14
N ASP A 323 20.48 -13.24 -29.96
CA ASP A 323 21.52 -12.33 -29.46
C ASP A 323 21.50 -12.24 -27.93
N ALA A 324 22.24 -13.13 -27.29
CA ALA A 324 22.40 -13.16 -25.84
C ALA A 324 22.96 -11.85 -25.26
N GLU A 325 23.78 -11.09 -26.01
CA GLU A 325 24.36 -9.84 -25.51
C GLU A 325 23.27 -8.75 -25.37
N SER A 326 22.40 -8.63 -26.37
CA SER A 326 21.24 -7.73 -26.32
C SER A 326 20.26 -8.10 -25.19
N TRP A 327 20.01 -9.41 -24.99
CA TRP A 327 19.15 -9.88 -23.90
C TRP A 327 19.72 -9.57 -22.52
N ASN A 328 21.02 -9.81 -22.30
CA ASN A 328 21.68 -9.45 -21.04
C ASN A 328 21.65 -7.94 -20.81
N ALA A 329 21.89 -7.13 -21.85
CA ALA A 329 21.80 -5.68 -21.76
C ALA A 329 20.38 -5.20 -21.39
N PHE A 330 19.34 -5.85 -21.93
CA PHE A 330 17.94 -5.57 -21.57
C PHE A 330 17.65 -5.90 -20.10
N VAL A 331 18.14 -7.04 -19.60
CA VAL A 331 18.04 -7.43 -18.19
C VAL A 331 18.72 -6.38 -17.31
N ASP A 332 19.98 -6.04 -17.60
CA ASP A 332 20.76 -5.02 -16.88
C ASP A 332 20.02 -3.67 -16.78
N PHE A 333 19.26 -3.30 -17.82
CA PHE A 333 18.48 -2.07 -17.83
C PHE A 333 17.33 -2.10 -16.82
N PHE A 334 16.55 -3.18 -16.78
CA PHE A 334 15.42 -3.31 -15.85
C PHE A 334 15.84 -3.67 -14.42
N ASP A 335 17.02 -4.28 -14.23
CA ASP A 335 17.58 -4.54 -12.90
C ASP A 335 18.09 -3.27 -12.19
N ARG A 336 18.06 -2.11 -12.86
CA ARG A 336 18.48 -0.85 -12.26
C ARG A 336 17.62 -0.51 -11.03
N PRO A 337 18.23 -0.05 -9.91
CA PRO A 337 17.54 0.11 -8.62
C PRO A 337 16.29 1.00 -8.65
N TRP A 338 16.20 1.93 -9.60
CA TRP A 338 15.06 2.83 -9.73
C TRP A 338 13.74 2.06 -9.91
N PHE A 339 13.71 0.98 -10.71
CA PHE A 339 12.49 0.20 -10.95
C PHE A 339 11.94 -0.47 -9.69
N GLN A 340 12.80 -0.72 -8.71
CA GLN A 340 12.47 -1.44 -7.49
C GLN A 340 11.82 -0.57 -6.41
N ARG A 341 11.95 0.76 -6.50
CA ARG A 341 11.52 1.67 -5.43
C ARG A 341 9.98 1.75 -5.32
N MET A 342 9.47 1.93 -4.11
CA MET A 342 8.04 2.13 -3.86
C MET A 342 7.56 3.49 -4.39
N TRP A 343 8.30 4.56 -4.11
CA TRP A 343 7.94 5.93 -4.51
C TRP A 343 7.76 6.11 -6.02
N THR A 344 8.52 5.38 -6.85
CA THR A 344 8.48 5.55 -8.31
C THR A 344 7.11 5.24 -8.91
N VAL A 345 6.28 4.45 -8.22
CA VAL A 345 4.87 4.22 -8.60
C VAL A 345 4.10 5.54 -8.63
N GLN A 346 4.10 6.29 -7.54
CA GLN A 346 3.41 7.57 -7.45
C GLN A 346 4.04 8.61 -8.38
N GLU A 347 5.37 8.62 -8.48
CA GLU A 347 6.11 9.59 -9.31
C GLU A 347 5.77 9.45 -10.80
N ILE A 348 5.60 8.23 -11.29
CA ILE A 348 5.32 7.93 -12.70
C ILE A 348 3.84 7.92 -13.02
N ILE A 349 3.00 7.30 -12.17
CA ILE A 349 1.56 7.22 -12.44
C ILE A 349 0.93 8.62 -12.47
N GLN A 350 1.47 9.57 -11.70
CA GLN A 350 1.00 10.96 -11.70
C GLN A 350 1.59 11.80 -12.85
N ALA A 351 2.63 11.32 -13.53
CA ALA A 351 3.34 12.09 -14.54
C ALA A 351 2.44 12.42 -15.74
N ARG A 352 2.41 13.69 -16.15
CA ARG A 352 1.76 14.11 -17.41
C ARG A 352 2.51 13.63 -18.64
N LYS A 353 3.83 13.58 -18.51
CA LYS A 353 4.82 13.19 -19.49
C LYS A 353 6.00 12.65 -18.69
N ALA A 354 6.42 11.42 -18.99
CA ALA A 354 7.56 10.79 -18.33
C ALA A 354 8.65 10.44 -19.36
N ILE A 355 9.89 10.80 -19.04
CA ILE A 355 11.07 10.46 -19.84
C ILE A 355 12.04 9.71 -18.94
N VAL A 356 12.49 8.54 -19.40
CA VAL A 356 13.52 7.74 -18.76
C VAL A 356 14.88 8.16 -19.26
N LEU A 357 15.79 8.47 -18.35
CA LEU A 357 17.17 8.89 -18.61
C LEU A 357 18.16 7.86 -18.06
N CYS A 358 19.16 7.50 -18.85
CA CYS A 358 20.25 6.62 -18.45
C CYS A 358 21.54 7.13 -19.10
N GLY A 359 22.37 7.84 -18.33
CA GLY A 359 23.46 8.63 -18.88
C GLY A 359 22.98 9.67 -19.89
N ARG A 360 23.62 9.73 -21.06
CA ARG A 360 23.22 10.64 -22.16
C ARG A 360 22.01 10.14 -22.95
N HIS A 361 21.54 8.92 -22.68
CA HIS A 361 20.45 8.29 -23.43
C HIS A 361 19.10 8.61 -22.80
N SER A 362 18.08 8.76 -23.65
CA SER A 362 16.70 8.98 -23.22
C SER A 362 15.69 8.11 -23.99
N LEU A 363 14.61 7.75 -23.31
CA LEU A 363 13.46 7.02 -23.87
C LEU A 363 12.15 7.58 -23.29
N PRO A 364 11.07 7.70 -24.09
CA PRO A 364 9.73 7.89 -23.58
C PRO A 364 9.31 6.73 -22.67
N TRP A 365 8.55 7.01 -21.61
CA TRP A 365 8.06 5.97 -20.70
C TRP A 365 7.18 4.93 -21.41
N GLU A 366 6.46 5.33 -22.45
CA GLU A 366 5.59 4.48 -23.26
C GLU A 366 6.39 3.36 -23.95
N HIS A 367 7.60 3.65 -24.44
CA HIS A 367 8.49 2.64 -25.02
C HIS A 367 8.98 1.66 -23.95
N VAL A 368 9.39 2.17 -22.79
CA VAL A 368 9.91 1.34 -21.69
C VAL A 368 8.82 0.40 -21.14
N SER A 369 7.62 0.93 -20.92
CA SER A 369 6.47 0.16 -20.42
C SER A 369 5.94 -0.85 -21.43
N ALA A 370 5.87 -0.50 -22.71
CA ALA A 370 5.50 -1.44 -23.77
C ALA A 370 6.52 -2.57 -23.91
N ALA A 371 7.81 -2.26 -23.85
CA ALA A 371 8.88 -3.25 -23.92
C ALA A 371 8.86 -4.21 -22.71
N ALA A 372 8.66 -3.70 -21.49
CA ALA A 372 8.50 -4.51 -20.29
C ALA A 372 7.32 -5.48 -20.41
N ARG A 373 6.16 -4.99 -20.86
CA ARG A 373 4.96 -5.83 -21.03
C ARG A 373 5.16 -6.88 -22.13
N TRP A 374 5.75 -6.51 -23.25
CA TRP A 374 6.09 -7.46 -24.31
C TRP A 374 7.02 -8.56 -23.80
N TYR A 375 8.07 -8.20 -23.04
CA TYR A 375 8.98 -9.17 -22.44
C TYR A 375 8.24 -10.15 -21.55
N TYR A 376 7.39 -9.65 -20.64
CA TYR A 376 6.65 -10.49 -19.69
C TYR A 376 5.83 -11.60 -20.37
N PHE A 377 5.22 -11.32 -21.54
CA PHE A 377 4.37 -12.28 -22.24
C PHE A 377 5.09 -13.09 -23.33
N LYS A 378 6.17 -12.57 -23.92
CA LYS A 378 6.82 -13.19 -25.09
C LYS A 378 8.20 -13.80 -24.78
N ALA A 379 8.91 -13.32 -23.76
CA ALA A 379 10.29 -13.74 -23.52
C ALA A 379 10.42 -15.26 -23.27
N GLY A 380 9.50 -15.84 -22.48
CA GLY A 380 9.50 -17.27 -22.17
C GLY A 380 9.22 -18.18 -23.38
N THR A 381 8.58 -17.68 -24.45
CA THR A 381 8.36 -18.45 -25.68
C THR A 381 9.48 -18.30 -26.71
N ILE A 382 10.33 -17.29 -26.54
CA ILE A 382 11.41 -16.95 -27.47
C ILE A 382 12.76 -17.46 -26.97
N HIS A 383 13.05 -17.30 -25.68
CA HIS A 383 14.38 -17.51 -25.12
C HIS A 383 14.34 -18.43 -23.89
N ASN A 384 14.45 -19.74 -24.14
CA ASN A 384 14.38 -20.80 -23.11
C ASN A 384 15.51 -20.72 -22.06
N GLU A 385 16.61 -20.03 -22.32
CA GLU A 385 17.79 -19.98 -21.43
C GLU A 385 17.74 -18.88 -20.36
N HIS A 386 16.65 -18.09 -20.30
CA HIS A 386 16.46 -17.06 -19.28
C HIS A 386 15.14 -17.24 -18.49
N PRO A 387 14.99 -18.33 -17.70
CA PRO A 387 13.89 -18.50 -16.76
C PRO A 387 13.97 -17.55 -15.54
N ARG A 388 14.84 -16.54 -15.59
CA ARG A 388 15.00 -15.57 -14.50
C ARG A 388 13.84 -14.59 -14.60
N GLU A 389 12.94 -14.61 -13.63
CA GLU A 389 12.00 -13.49 -13.42
C GLU A 389 12.84 -12.22 -13.27
N ILE A 390 12.77 -11.32 -14.26
CA ILE A 390 13.41 -10.01 -14.16
C ILE A 390 12.50 -9.16 -13.26
N ASP A 391 12.88 -9.03 -11.99
CA ASP A 391 12.10 -8.30 -10.98
C ASP A 391 11.67 -6.92 -11.49
N GLY A 392 12.59 -6.17 -12.10
CA GLY A 392 12.30 -4.85 -12.65
C GLY A 392 11.22 -4.83 -13.73
N VAL A 393 11.19 -5.83 -14.63
CA VAL A 393 10.16 -5.94 -15.67
C VAL A 393 8.81 -6.22 -15.03
N HIS A 394 8.75 -7.17 -14.08
CA HIS A 394 7.51 -7.47 -13.36
C HIS A 394 6.98 -6.26 -12.58
N LEU A 395 7.88 -5.49 -11.96
CA LEU A 395 7.52 -4.26 -11.27
C LEU A 395 6.99 -3.19 -12.23
N VAL A 396 7.54 -3.06 -13.43
CA VAL A 396 7.00 -2.16 -14.47
C VAL A 396 5.63 -2.61 -14.93
N THR A 397 5.42 -3.91 -15.15
CA THR A 397 4.10 -4.42 -15.55
C THR A 397 3.04 -4.19 -14.46
N GLN A 398 3.40 -4.27 -13.17
CA GLN A 398 2.52 -3.86 -12.06
C GLN A 398 2.06 -2.40 -12.19
N MET A 399 2.98 -1.46 -12.46
CA MET A 399 2.63 -0.04 -12.64
C MET A 399 1.68 0.18 -13.82
N THR A 400 1.92 -0.50 -14.96
CA THR A 400 1.04 -0.41 -16.13
C THR A 400 -0.35 -0.98 -15.86
N THR A 401 -0.44 -2.02 -15.03
CA THR A 401 -1.71 -2.69 -14.68
C THR A 401 -2.53 -1.84 -13.70
N ILE A 402 -1.87 -1.21 -12.72
CA ILE A 402 -2.51 -0.32 -11.73
C ILE A 402 -3.12 0.91 -12.39
N ALA A 403 -2.35 1.60 -13.24
CA ALA A 403 -2.82 2.79 -13.96
C ALA A 403 -4.05 2.52 -14.85
N TRP A 404 -4.26 1.25 -15.22
CA TRP A 404 -5.25 0.84 -16.20
C TRP A 404 -6.60 0.40 -15.59
N ARG A 405 -6.64 -0.32 -14.44
CA ARG A 405 -7.89 -0.70 -13.74
C ARG A 405 -8.73 0.52 -13.29
N MET A 406 -8.14 1.72 -13.34
CA MET A 406 -8.76 3.01 -13.04
C MET A 406 -9.66 3.56 -14.17
N LYS A 407 -9.61 3.00 -15.39
CA LYS A 407 -10.47 3.45 -16.51
C LYS A 407 -11.91 2.93 -16.42
N MET A 408 -12.21 1.92 -15.60
CA MET A 408 -13.55 1.31 -15.44
C MET A 408 -14.53 2.16 -14.60
N GLY A 409 -14.47 3.48 -14.72
CA GLY A 409 -15.40 4.40 -14.06
C GLY A 409 -15.53 5.78 -14.72
N SER A 410 -14.79 6.03 -15.81
CA SER A 410 -14.97 7.20 -16.66
C SER A 410 -15.24 6.71 -18.06
N GLU A 411 -16.49 6.83 -18.51
CA GLU A 411 -16.89 6.58 -19.90
C GLU A 411 -15.90 7.27 -20.84
N TYR A 412 -15.14 6.48 -21.59
CA TYR A 412 -14.22 6.97 -22.61
C TYR A 412 -15.06 7.45 -23.80
N HIS A 413 -15.50 8.71 -23.76
CA HIS A 413 -16.13 9.40 -24.88
C HIS A 413 -15.08 10.21 -25.66
N PRO A 414 -14.46 9.66 -26.72
CA PRO A 414 -13.45 10.35 -27.51
C PRO A 414 -13.96 11.60 -28.25
N GLU A 415 -15.28 11.81 -28.29
CA GLU A 415 -15.93 13.01 -28.83
C GLU A 415 -15.69 14.28 -27.96
N LEU A 416 -15.26 14.12 -26.69
CA LEU A 416 -15.11 15.20 -25.70
C LEU A 416 -13.70 15.81 -25.62
N PHE A 417 -12.80 15.56 -26.60
CA PHE A 417 -11.46 16.16 -26.62
C PHE A 417 -11.42 17.62 -27.05
N GLY A 418 -12.19 18.41 -26.30
CA GLY A 418 -12.06 19.85 -26.14
C GLY A 418 -12.28 20.30 -24.69
N GLN A 419 -11.84 19.57 -23.64
CA GLN A 419 -11.24 20.09 -22.36
C GLN A 419 -11.27 19.13 -21.12
N VAL A 420 -10.15 19.15 -20.35
CA VAL A 420 -9.93 19.40 -18.89
C VAL A 420 -10.30 18.41 -17.75
N THR A 421 -10.83 17.19 -17.95
CA THR A 421 -10.96 16.24 -16.80
C THR A 421 -10.26 14.91 -17.00
N ARG A 422 -9.38 14.55 -16.04
CA ARG A 422 -8.59 13.31 -15.97
C ARG A 422 -9.33 12.23 -15.17
N PRO A 423 -9.17 10.93 -15.50
CA PRO A 423 -9.61 9.82 -14.65
C PRO A 423 -8.81 9.79 -13.34
N THR A 424 -9.47 9.67 -12.19
CA THR A 424 -8.83 9.52 -10.87
C THR A 424 -8.64 8.06 -10.47
N CYS A 425 -7.57 7.74 -9.73
CA CYS A 425 -7.13 6.39 -9.38
C CYS A 425 -8.04 5.72 -8.34
N ARG A 426 -8.98 4.85 -8.75
CA ARG A 426 -9.84 4.14 -7.80
C ARG A 426 -9.33 2.73 -7.47
N TRP A 427 -8.35 2.64 -6.58
CA TRP A 427 -7.96 1.38 -5.93
C TRP A 427 -8.05 1.52 -4.41
N GLY A 428 -8.47 0.44 -3.75
CA GLY A 428 -8.36 0.32 -2.31
C GLY A 428 -6.90 0.16 -1.89
N MET A 429 -6.54 0.75 -0.76
CA MET A 429 -5.21 0.71 -0.17
C MET A 429 -4.72 -0.72 0.01
N ARG A 430 -5.61 -1.65 0.37
CA ARG A 430 -5.30 -3.08 0.46
C ARG A 430 -4.72 -3.62 -0.84
N ASP A 431 -5.41 -3.42 -1.96
CA ASP A 431 -4.97 -3.96 -3.24
C ASP A 431 -3.64 -3.36 -3.66
N LEU A 432 -3.44 -2.06 -3.44
CA LEU A 432 -2.17 -1.39 -3.74
C LEU A 432 -1.03 -1.98 -2.88
N LEU A 433 -1.25 -2.13 -1.57
CA LEU A 433 -0.25 -2.68 -0.66
C LEU A 433 0.11 -4.13 -0.99
N GLU A 434 -0.85 -4.95 -1.39
CA GLU A 434 -0.59 -6.34 -1.78
C GLU A 434 0.11 -6.43 -3.14
N ASN A 435 -0.36 -5.71 -4.16
CA ASN A 435 0.21 -5.79 -5.50
C ASN A 435 1.61 -5.15 -5.58
N LEU A 436 1.88 -4.10 -4.79
CA LEU A 436 3.15 -3.37 -4.79
C LEU A 436 4.11 -3.83 -3.69
N ARG A 437 3.73 -4.85 -2.91
CA ARG A 437 4.52 -5.37 -1.79
C ARG A 437 5.98 -5.69 -2.13
N PRO A 438 6.34 -6.24 -3.31
CA PRO A 438 7.74 -6.52 -3.64
C PRO A 438 8.63 -5.27 -3.75
N ARG A 439 8.06 -4.07 -3.90
CA ARG A 439 8.84 -2.83 -4.07
C ARG A 439 9.56 -2.43 -2.79
N LEU A 440 10.80 -1.98 -2.94
CA LEU A 440 11.67 -1.60 -1.85
C LEU A 440 11.36 -0.19 -1.34
N ALA A 441 11.50 -0.03 -0.02
CA ALA A 441 11.37 1.25 0.68
C ALA A 441 12.48 1.33 1.73
N THR A 442 13.31 2.38 1.69
CA THR A 442 14.39 2.57 2.66
C THR A 442 13.83 2.83 4.06
N ASP A 443 12.81 3.68 4.15
CA ASP A 443 11.99 3.82 5.34
C ASP A 443 10.77 2.88 5.19
N PRO A 444 10.58 1.89 6.06
CA PRO A 444 9.45 0.95 5.93
C PRO A 444 8.07 1.62 5.89
N ARG A 445 7.90 2.80 6.50
CA ARG A 445 6.63 3.54 6.51
C ARG A 445 6.22 4.01 5.12
N ASP A 446 7.19 4.18 4.22
CA ASP A 446 6.94 4.56 2.83
C ASP A 446 6.24 3.47 2.02
N LYS A 447 6.20 2.22 2.51
CA LYS A 447 5.31 1.18 1.96
C LYS A 447 3.85 1.65 1.93
N VAL A 448 3.44 2.44 2.92
CA VAL A 448 2.09 3.00 3.02
C VAL A 448 2.05 4.44 2.51
N PHE A 449 2.99 5.30 2.95
CA PHE A 449 2.92 6.73 2.64
C PHE A 449 2.99 7.04 1.14
N ALA A 450 3.73 6.25 0.36
CA ALA A 450 3.80 6.40 -1.11
C ALA A 450 2.48 6.05 -1.82
N LEU A 451 1.54 5.40 -1.13
CA LEU A 451 0.28 4.94 -1.71
C LEU A 451 -0.90 5.83 -1.32
N LEU A 452 -0.80 6.57 -0.21
CA LEU A 452 -1.85 7.49 0.27
C LEU A 452 -2.29 8.50 -0.80
N GLY A 453 -1.34 8.95 -1.63
CA GLY A 453 -1.59 9.93 -2.68
C GLY A 453 -2.33 9.39 -3.91
N ILE A 454 -2.50 8.07 -4.04
CA ILE A 454 -3.09 7.37 -5.18
C ILE A 454 -4.25 6.41 -4.82
N SER A 455 -4.56 6.23 -3.53
CA SER A 455 -5.67 5.40 -3.04
C SER A 455 -6.96 6.23 -2.83
N ASP A 456 -7.64 6.66 -3.91
CA ASP A 456 -8.81 7.56 -3.79
C ASP A 456 -10.10 6.87 -3.26
N ILE A 457 -10.22 5.53 -3.28
CA ILE A 457 -11.42 4.84 -2.77
C ILE A 457 -11.56 5.05 -1.26
N ASP A 458 -10.48 4.82 -0.52
CA ASP A 458 -10.51 4.96 0.95
C ASP A 458 -10.55 6.42 1.37
N ARG A 459 -10.06 7.33 0.52
CA ARG A 459 -10.04 8.77 0.77
C ARG A 459 -11.44 9.39 0.94
N GLN A 460 -12.50 8.75 0.43
CA GLN A 460 -13.89 9.15 0.67
C GLN A 460 -14.41 8.74 2.06
N PHE A 461 -13.83 7.69 2.65
CA PHE A 461 -14.16 7.19 3.98
C PHE A 461 -13.24 7.75 5.06
N TRP A 462 -12.06 8.24 4.66
CA TRP A 462 -11.22 9.10 5.47
C TRP A 462 -11.99 10.39 5.76
N THR A 463 -12.62 10.45 6.93
CA THR A 463 -13.18 11.70 7.49
C THR A 463 -12.08 12.75 7.69
N ASP A 464 -12.34 13.84 8.42
CA ASP A 464 -11.31 14.80 8.89
C ASP A 464 -10.18 14.16 9.75
N LYS A 465 -10.15 12.83 9.88
CA LYS A 465 -9.21 11.97 10.62
C LYS A 465 -8.51 10.91 9.75
N GLY A 466 -8.42 11.11 8.43
CA GLY A 466 -7.70 10.21 7.53
C GLY A 466 -6.24 9.96 7.93
N MET A 467 -5.63 8.93 7.38
CA MET A 467 -4.20 8.67 7.57
C MET A 467 -3.37 9.80 6.94
N GLU A 468 -2.57 10.48 7.77
CA GLU A 468 -1.61 11.51 7.33
C GLU A 468 -0.19 10.94 7.29
N VAL A 469 0.67 11.53 6.44
CA VAL A 469 2.11 11.23 6.44
C VAL A 469 2.73 11.81 7.70
N ASP A 470 3.13 10.94 8.62
CA ASP A 470 3.71 11.31 9.91
C ASP A 470 4.94 10.45 10.23
N TYR A 471 6.13 10.99 9.94
CA TYR A 471 7.40 10.32 10.23
C TYR A 471 7.79 10.33 11.72
N SER A 472 6.97 10.92 12.61
CA SER A 472 7.16 10.78 14.06
C SER A 472 6.61 9.45 14.60
N LYS A 473 5.70 8.79 13.87
CA LYS A 473 5.12 7.49 14.26
C LYS A 473 6.07 6.33 14.02
N SER A 474 5.93 5.28 14.83
CA SER A 474 6.64 4.02 14.63
C SER A 474 6.11 3.27 13.39
N VAL A 475 6.86 2.28 12.89
CA VAL A 475 6.41 1.43 11.77
C VAL A 475 5.13 0.68 12.12
N VAL A 476 5.06 0.11 13.33
CA VAL A 476 3.89 -0.64 13.80
C VAL A 476 2.65 0.26 13.89
N ASP A 477 2.79 1.52 14.35
CA ASP A 477 1.66 2.45 14.42
C ASP A 477 1.15 2.83 13.04
N VAL A 478 2.05 3.09 12.08
CA VAL A 478 1.70 3.40 10.69
C VAL A 478 1.00 2.22 10.05
N PHE A 479 1.50 1.00 10.26
CA PHE A 479 0.91 -0.19 9.63
C PHE A 479 -0.43 -0.55 10.28
N THR A 480 -0.53 -0.45 11.60
CA THR A 480 -1.78 -0.65 12.34
C THR A 480 -2.85 0.35 11.90
N GLN A 481 -2.50 1.64 11.78
CA GLN A 481 -3.42 2.65 11.30
C GLN A 481 -3.89 2.35 9.88
N ALA A 482 -2.98 1.94 8.98
CA ALA A 482 -3.34 1.58 7.62
C ALA A 482 -4.29 0.38 7.56
N THR A 483 -4.05 -0.67 8.36
CA THR A 483 -4.94 -1.84 8.43
C THR A 483 -6.31 -1.47 8.99
N ASP A 484 -6.38 -0.69 10.06
CA ASP A 484 -7.63 -0.22 10.66
C ASP A 484 -8.45 0.64 9.68
N GLU A 485 -7.79 1.55 8.94
CA GLU A 485 -8.48 2.36 7.92
C GLU A 485 -9.00 1.53 6.74
N ILE A 486 -8.27 0.49 6.31
CA ILE A 486 -8.75 -0.46 5.30
C ILE A 486 -10.00 -1.21 5.79
N ILE A 487 -10.00 -1.66 7.05
CA ILE A 487 -11.15 -2.36 7.64
C ILE A 487 -12.37 -1.43 7.75
N LYS A 488 -12.16 -0.14 8.05
CA LYS A 488 -13.25 0.85 8.11
C LYS A 488 -13.82 1.18 6.74
N SER A 489 -12.97 1.28 5.71
CA SER A 489 -13.40 1.67 4.36
C SER A 489 -14.16 0.55 3.65
N ASP A 490 -13.77 -0.71 3.86
CA ASP A 490 -14.53 -1.89 3.44
C ASP A 490 -15.04 -2.65 4.68
N ALA A 491 -16.01 -2.06 5.37
CA ALA A 491 -16.57 -2.62 6.60
C ALA A 491 -17.16 -4.03 6.45
N SER A 492 -17.31 -4.55 5.23
CA SER A 492 -17.76 -5.92 4.96
C SER A 492 -16.64 -6.94 4.79
N ASP A 493 -15.40 -6.52 4.55
CA ASP A 493 -14.26 -7.39 4.22
C ASP A 493 -13.12 -7.26 5.24
N LEU A 494 -12.72 -8.39 5.85
CA LEU A 494 -11.57 -8.48 6.77
C LEU A 494 -10.34 -9.13 6.15
N ASN A 495 -10.36 -9.43 4.86
CA ASN A 495 -9.28 -10.14 4.18
C ASN A 495 -7.94 -9.38 4.20
N VAL A 496 -7.88 -8.10 4.59
CA VAL A 496 -6.57 -7.46 4.86
C VAL A 496 -5.80 -8.20 5.96
N ILE A 497 -6.49 -8.80 6.94
CA ILE A 497 -5.89 -9.59 8.01
C ILE A 497 -5.30 -10.91 7.49
N TRP A 498 -5.79 -11.43 6.36
CA TRP A 498 -5.20 -12.61 5.73
C TRP A 498 -3.70 -12.41 5.43
N SER A 499 -3.33 -11.18 5.08
CA SER A 499 -1.94 -10.78 4.86
C SER A 499 -1.08 -10.73 6.12
N ALA A 500 -1.68 -10.82 7.31
CA ALA A 500 -1.00 -10.89 8.60
C ALA A 500 -0.60 -12.33 9.00
N ARG A 501 -0.94 -13.35 8.21
CA ARG A 501 -0.50 -14.74 8.42
C ARG A 501 1.03 -14.90 8.48
N GLN A 502 1.75 -13.97 7.84
CA GLN A 502 3.18 -13.86 8.02
C GLN A 502 3.48 -13.11 9.31
N ARG A 503 3.62 -13.90 10.37
CA ARG A 503 3.88 -13.38 11.70
C ARG A 503 5.18 -12.58 11.73
N ASN A 504 5.07 -11.39 12.30
CA ASN A 504 6.21 -10.65 12.81
C ASN A 504 6.40 -11.02 14.28
N ASP A 505 7.62 -11.42 14.64
CA ASP A 505 7.97 -11.80 16.02
C ASP A 505 8.49 -10.61 16.85
N GLU A 506 8.48 -9.38 16.30
CA GLU A 506 8.75 -8.15 17.05
C GLU A 506 7.73 -7.95 18.17
N ASP A 507 8.22 -7.73 19.40
CA ASP A 507 7.37 -7.52 20.58
C ASP A 507 6.44 -6.31 20.39
N GLY A 508 5.15 -6.50 20.65
CA GLY A 508 4.12 -5.46 20.51
C GLY A 508 3.57 -5.29 19.09
N TRP A 509 3.98 -6.14 18.14
CA TRP A 509 3.35 -6.17 16.82
C TRP A 509 1.98 -6.88 16.87
N PRO A 510 0.88 -6.21 16.46
CA PRO A 510 -0.43 -6.84 16.54
C PRO A 510 -0.59 -7.99 15.56
N SER A 511 -1.13 -9.12 16.03
CA SER A 511 -1.24 -10.35 15.22
C SER A 511 -2.16 -10.22 14.00
N TRP A 512 -3.02 -9.21 13.97
CA TRP A 512 -3.95 -8.92 12.88
C TRP A 512 -3.40 -7.91 11.86
N VAL A 513 -2.23 -7.31 12.12
CA VAL A 513 -1.62 -6.26 11.28
C VAL A 513 -0.57 -6.88 10.34
N PRO A 514 -0.75 -6.79 9.01
CA PRO A 514 0.24 -7.27 8.07
C PRO A 514 1.56 -6.49 8.17
N ASP A 515 2.68 -7.22 8.11
CA ASP A 515 3.98 -6.61 7.88
C ASP A 515 4.26 -6.54 6.36
N TRP A 516 4.04 -5.37 5.76
CA TRP A 516 4.32 -5.14 4.33
C TRP A 516 5.81 -5.03 3.98
N ARG A 517 6.72 -5.16 4.96
CA ARG A 517 8.15 -5.40 4.70
C ARG A 517 8.39 -6.83 4.21
N LEU A 518 7.58 -7.78 4.69
CA LEU A 518 7.69 -9.20 4.35
C LEU A 518 6.97 -9.49 3.03
N SER A 519 7.55 -10.35 2.19
CA SER A 519 6.90 -10.85 0.97
C SER A 519 5.90 -11.93 1.34
N THR A 520 4.69 -11.95 0.78
CA THR A 520 3.58 -12.90 1.13
C THR A 520 3.88 -14.40 0.95
N GLY A 521 5.11 -14.74 0.55
CA GLY A 521 5.62 -16.09 0.39
C GLY A 521 5.18 -16.68 -0.96
N THR A 522 6.15 -17.03 -1.79
CA THR A 522 5.93 -17.82 -3.01
C THR A 522 5.72 -19.29 -2.62
N GLY A 523 4.46 -19.66 -2.36
CA GLY A 523 4.08 -21.06 -2.13
C GLY A 523 2.58 -21.26 -1.86
N CYS A 524 1.96 -20.33 -1.13
CA CYS A 524 0.54 -20.35 -0.79
C CYS A 524 -0.24 -19.17 -1.42
N ALA A 525 0.04 -18.89 -2.70
CA ALA A 525 -0.73 -17.89 -3.46
C ALA A 525 -2.17 -18.32 -3.75
N TRP A 526 -2.47 -19.61 -3.54
CA TRP A 526 -3.81 -20.19 -3.69
C TRP A 526 -4.45 -20.34 -2.31
N GLY A 527 -5.69 -19.88 -2.15
CA GLY A 527 -6.47 -20.05 -0.92
C GLY A 527 -6.60 -21.53 -0.50
N ILE A 528 -7.04 -21.79 0.74
CA ILE A 528 -7.24 -23.18 1.20
C ILE A 528 -8.51 -23.74 0.55
N GLY A 529 -8.35 -24.41 -0.60
CA GLY A 529 -9.47 -24.98 -1.34
C GLY A 529 -10.57 -23.96 -1.64
N ALA A 530 -11.83 -24.36 -1.48
CA ALA A 530 -12.97 -23.46 -1.73
C ALA A 530 -13.15 -22.46 -0.58
N PRO A 531 -13.35 -21.15 -0.85
CA PRO A 531 -13.61 -20.17 0.18
C PRO A 531 -14.93 -20.46 0.88
N TRP A 532 -15.02 -19.99 2.12
CA TRP A 532 -16.21 -20.08 2.94
C TRP A 532 -17.37 -19.30 2.30
N LYS A 533 -18.46 -20.00 1.98
CA LYS A 533 -19.55 -19.45 1.16
C LYS A 533 -20.56 -18.63 1.97
N THR A 534 -20.24 -17.36 2.25
CA THR A 534 -21.14 -16.48 3.04
C THR A 534 -21.28 -15.04 2.54
N LYS A 535 -20.56 -14.64 1.48
CA LYS A 535 -20.52 -13.26 0.97
C LYS A 535 -21.89 -12.64 0.64
N GLU A 536 -22.90 -13.46 0.34
CA GLU A 536 -24.24 -12.99 -0.01
C GLU A 536 -25.17 -12.76 1.22
N ASN A 537 -24.80 -13.24 2.41
CA ASN A 537 -25.64 -13.09 3.61
C ASN A 537 -25.31 -11.76 4.35
N PRO A 538 -26.28 -10.84 4.53
CA PRO A 538 -26.06 -9.59 5.25
C PRO A 538 -25.57 -9.77 6.69
N ASN A 539 -25.97 -10.86 7.37
CA ASN A 539 -25.57 -11.18 8.75
C ASN A 539 -24.20 -11.87 8.84
N GLY A 540 -23.61 -12.28 7.70
CA GLY A 540 -22.26 -12.84 7.61
C GLY A 540 -21.16 -11.80 7.41
N ARG A 541 -21.54 -10.52 7.26
CA ARG A 541 -20.61 -9.41 7.02
C ARG A 541 -19.92 -8.99 8.32
N HIS A 542 -18.70 -8.47 8.18
CA HIS A 542 -18.04 -7.79 9.28
C HIS A 542 -18.87 -6.58 9.74
N VAL A 543 -18.76 -6.27 11.04
CA VAL A 543 -19.28 -5.04 11.63
C VAL A 543 -18.15 -4.49 12.46
N TYR A 544 -17.71 -3.27 12.14
CA TYR A 544 -16.63 -2.62 12.86
C TYR A 544 -17.00 -2.40 14.33
N ILE A 545 -16.16 -2.90 15.24
CA ILE A 545 -16.33 -2.75 16.69
C ILE A 545 -15.16 -1.87 17.20
N PRO A 546 -15.44 -0.63 17.63
CA PRO A 546 -14.40 0.27 18.12
C PRO A 546 -13.67 -0.31 19.34
N THR A 547 -12.35 -0.20 19.34
CA THR A 547 -11.47 -0.54 20.47
C THR A 547 -10.88 0.74 21.08
N ILE A 548 -10.54 0.69 22.38
CA ILE A 548 -9.87 1.80 23.07
C ILE A 548 -8.38 1.81 22.75
N ASP A 549 -7.79 0.62 22.63
CA ASP A 549 -6.40 0.40 22.29
C ASP A 549 -6.26 0.31 20.76
N PRO A 550 -5.47 1.20 20.11
CA PRO A 550 -5.29 1.21 18.66
C PRO A 550 -4.61 -0.06 18.13
N HIS A 551 -3.89 -0.80 18.97
CA HIS A 551 -3.22 -2.05 18.59
C HIS A 551 -4.15 -3.28 18.71
N SER A 552 -5.41 -3.09 19.13
CA SER A 552 -6.39 -4.15 19.26
C SER A 552 -7.50 -4.06 18.22
N LEU A 553 -7.93 -5.20 17.70
CA LEU A 553 -9.08 -5.31 16.80
C LEU A 553 -10.16 -6.21 17.40
N ALA A 554 -11.39 -5.70 17.53
CA ALA A 554 -12.53 -6.50 17.96
C ALA A 554 -13.30 -7.05 16.74
N VAL A 555 -13.45 -8.38 16.68
CA VAL A 555 -14.14 -9.07 15.58
C VAL A 555 -15.22 -10.01 16.11
N LYS A 556 -16.31 -10.16 15.35
CA LYS A 556 -17.43 -11.03 15.70
C LYS A 556 -17.27 -12.40 15.02
N GLY A 557 -17.56 -13.49 15.74
CA GLY A 557 -17.50 -14.83 15.16
C GLY A 557 -17.95 -15.93 16.09
N LYS A 558 -17.57 -17.18 15.78
CA LYS A 558 -17.91 -18.39 16.55
C LYS A 558 -16.76 -19.39 16.53
N VAL A 559 -16.51 -20.04 17.66
CA VAL A 559 -15.54 -21.14 17.75
C VAL A 559 -16.19 -22.41 17.21
N ILE A 560 -15.50 -23.07 16.31
CA ILE A 560 -15.84 -24.38 15.75
C ILE A 560 -15.39 -25.50 16.69
N GLY A 561 -14.18 -25.38 17.23
CA GLY A 561 -13.61 -26.33 18.16
C GLY A 561 -12.19 -25.96 18.55
N ARG A 562 -11.69 -26.59 19.61
CA ARG A 562 -10.31 -26.47 20.07
C ARG A 562 -9.46 -27.57 19.44
N VAL A 563 -8.27 -27.22 18.95
CA VAL A 563 -7.30 -28.18 18.40
C VAL A 563 -6.84 -29.13 19.50
N THR A 564 -7.13 -30.42 19.33
CA THR A 564 -6.73 -31.51 20.23
C THR A 564 -5.59 -32.34 19.67
N TYR A 565 -5.42 -32.34 18.35
CA TYR A 565 -4.32 -33.00 17.66
C TYR A 565 -3.83 -32.12 16.52
N LYS A 566 -2.51 -32.09 16.35
CA LYS A 566 -1.86 -31.58 15.15
C LYS A 566 -0.77 -32.54 14.70
N ASN A 567 -0.58 -32.69 13.40
CA ASN A 567 0.58 -33.43 12.92
C ASN A 567 1.89 -32.63 13.17
N GLN A 568 3.02 -33.35 13.13
CA GLN A 568 4.35 -32.75 13.29
C GLN A 568 4.95 -32.21 11.98
N TYR A 569 4.47 -32.72 10.85
CA TYR A 569 4.97 -32.41 9.50
C TYR A 569 4.44 -31.05 9.02
N ARG A 570 5.36 -30.14 8.71
CA ARG A 570 5.05 -28.76 8.31
C ARG A 570 4.80 -28.63 6.81
N HIS A 571 5.60 -29.33 6.01
CA HIS A 571 5.59 -29.18 4.56
C HIS A 571 4.96 -30.40 3.91
N PHE A 572 4.23 -30.20 2.80
CA PHE A 572 3.72 -31.32 1.99
C PHE A 572 4.81 -32.35 1.70
N GLY A 573 6.02 -31.91 1.31
CA GLY A 573 7.13 -32.81 1.00
C GLY A 573 7.49 -33.77 2.13
N GLU A 574 7.36 -33.33 3.39
CA GLU A 574 7.63 -34.16 4.57
C GLU A 574 6.53 -35.20 4.77
N LEU A 575 5.27 -34.84 4.52
CA LEU A 575 4.12 -35.73 4.68
C LEU A 575 4.23 -36.96 3.77
N PHE A 576 4.88 -36.82 2.61
CA PHE A 576 5.02 -37.90 1.62
C PHE A 576 6.33 -38.70 1.75
N GLN A 577 7.07 -38.51 2.83
CA GLN A 577 8.30 -39.27 3.15
C GLN A 577 8.05 -40.25 4.30
N ASP A 578 8.81 -41.34 4.34
CA ASP A 578 8.98 -42.23 5.50
C ASP A 578 7.68 -42.67 6.20
N GLY A 579 6.59 -42.85 5.46
CA GLY A 579 5.30 -43.28 6.01
C GLY A 579 4.53 -42.19 6.79
N HIS A 580 4.98 -40.95 6.80
CA HIS A 580 4.40 -39.87 7.61
C HIS A 580 2.90 -39.61 7.36
N LEU A 581 2.42 -39.73 6.11
CA LEU A 581 0.99 -39.60 5.81
C LEU A 581 0.17 -40.71 6.48
N ARG A 582 0.74 -41.92 6.58
CA ARG A 582 0.11 -43.05 7.26
C ARG A 582 0.00 -42.80 8.77
N ASP A 583 1.00 -42.20 9.40
CA ASP A 583 0.93 -41.79 10.81
C ASP A 583 -0.23 -40.81 11.05
N VAL A 584 -0.41 -39.83 10.15
CA VAL A 584 -1.53 -38.89 10.24
C VAL A 584 -2.87 -39.59 10.05
N TYR A 585 -2.96 -40.50 9.09
CA TYR A 585 -4.17 -41.30 8.85
C TYR A 585 -4.54 -42.15 10.08
N ASP A 586 -3.59 -42.89 10.64
CA ASP A 586 -3.82 -43.77 11.78
C ASP A 586 -4.21 -42.97 13.04
N ALA A 587 -3.59 -41.81 13.25
CA ALA A 587 -3.98 -40.88 14.31
C ALA A 587 -5.44 -40.40 14.16
N CYS A 588 -5.89 -40.13 12.92
CA CYS A 588 -7.27 -39.74 12.65
C CYS A 588 -8.25 -40.88 12.94
N MET A 589 -7.98 -42.08 12.42
CA MET A 589 -8.85 -43.25 12.60
C MET A 589 -8.88 -43.73 14.06
N GLY A 590 -7.80 -43.53 14.81
CA GLY A 590 -7.74 -43.85 16.24
C GLY A 590 -8.50 -42.86 17.14
N GLN A 591 -8.66 -41.60 16.71
CA GLN A 591 -9.29 -40.55 17.51
C GLN A 591 -10.77 -40.34 17.19
N LEU A 592 -11.22 -40.66 15.97
CA LEU A 592 -12.59 -40.39 15.52
C LEU A 592 -13.30 -41.70 15.17
N THR A 593 -14.42 -41.96 15.85
CA THR A 593 -15.28 -43.12 15.57
C THR A 593 -16.46 -42.82 14.65
N ALA A 594 -16.79 -41.54 14.48
CA ALA A 594 -17.82 -41.02 13.61
C ALA A 594 -17.48 -39.57 13.25
N TYR A 595 -17.94 -39.09 12.10
CA TYR A 595 -17.68 -37.73 11.65
C TYR A 595 -18.91 -36.80 11.80
N PRO A 596 -18.75 -35.52 12.18
CA PRO A 596 -19.88 -34.62 12.50
C PRO A 596 -20.94 -34.48 11.40
N THR A 597 -20.54 -34.51 10.12
CA THR A 597 -21.42 -34.35 8.95
C THR A 597 -22.07 -35.66 8.49
N GLY A 598 -21.70 -36.80 9.08
CA GLY A 598 -22.36 -38.10 8.90
C GLY A 598 -21.73 -39.01 7.85
N GLU A 599 -20.78 -38.55 7.05
CA GLU A 599 -19.95 -39.42 6.20
C GLU A 599 -18.93 -40.27 7.01
N SER A 600 -18.29 -41.24 6.35
CA SER A 600 -17.22 -42.03 6.95
C SER A 600 -15.99 -41.16 7.27
N VAL A 601 -15.27 -41.52 8.32
CA VAL A 601 -14.06 -40.80 8.77
C VAL A 601 -13.00 -40.80 7.66
N GLU A 602 -12.94 -41.89 6.88
CA GLU A 602 -12.09 -42.04 5.71
C GLU A 602 -12.45 -41.07 4.59
N SER A 603 -13.76 -40.87 4.33
CA SER A 603 -14.23 -39.90 3.33
C SER A 603 -13.89 -38.47 3.74
N ALA A 604 -14.12 -38.13 5.02
CA ALA A 604 -13.78 -36.83 5.59
C ALA A 604 -12.27 -36.55 5.54
N PHE A 605 -11.45 -37.58 5.80
CA PHE A 605 -9.99 -37.48 5.68
C PHE A 605 -9.57 -37.15 4.25
N GLY A 606 -10.10 -37.87 3.26
CA GLY A 606 -9.83 -37.63 1.84
C GLY A 606 -10.20 -36.22 1.39
N LEU A 607 -11.37 -35.71 1.79
CA LEU A 607 -11.80 -34.33 1.48
C LEU A 607 -10.92 -33.30 2.18
N THR A 608 -10.45 -33.60 3.38
CA THR A 608 -9.56 -32.71 4.13
C THR A 608 -8.21 -32.57 3.44
N LEU A 609 -7.65 -33.65 2.88
CA LEU A 609 -6.37 -33.60 2.17
C LEU A 609 -6.37 -32.64 0.97
N ILE A 610 -7.52 -32.45 0.31
CA ILE A 610 -7.68 -31.56 -0.85
C ILE A 610 -8.35 -30.21 -0.50
N GLY A 611 -8.48 -29.88 0.78
CA GLY A 611 -9.12 -28.62 1.21
C GLY A 611 -10.58 -28.49 0.79
N GLY A 612 -11.30 -29.62 0.68
CA GLY A 612 -12.73 -29.63 0.33
C GLY A 612 -13.04 -29.23 -1.11
N LEU A 613 -12.04 -29.25 -2.00
CA LEU A 613 -12.26 -29.01 -3.42
C LEU A 613 -13.19 -30.07 -4.03
N PRO A 614 -13.93 -29.75 -5.11
CA PRO A 614 -14.75 -30.73 -5.81
C PRO A 614 -13.93 -31.94 -6.24
N PHE A 615 -14.52 -33.12 -6.15
CA PHE A 615 -13.87 -34.35 -6.60
C PHE A 615 -13.47 -34.21 -8.07
N PRO A 616 -12.22 -34.46 -8.46
CA PRO A 616 -11.74 -34.21 -9.83
C PRO A 616 -12.62 -34.85 -10.89
N GLN A 617 -12.92 -34.10 -11.96
CA GLN A 617 -13.78 -34.58 -13.06
C GLN A 617 -13.23 -35.86 -13.70
N GLY A 618 -11.90 -36.04 -13.72
CA GLY A 618 -11.25 -37.26 -14.22
C GLY A 618 -11.62 -38.50 -13.41
N LEU A 619 -11.76 -38.37 -12.08
CA LEU A 619 -12.18 -39.45 -11.19
C LEU A 619 -13.69 -39.66 -11.17
N GLN A 620 -14.49 -38.60 -11.32
CA GLN A 620 -15.94 -38.70 -11.50
C GLN A 620 -16.30 -39.54 -12.73
N LYS A 621 -15.57 -39.36 -13.84
CA LYS A 621 -15.74 -40.13 -15.09
C LYS A 621 -15.41 -41.62 -14.96
N LYS A 622 -14.65 -42.01 -13.92
CA LYS A 622 -14.29 -43.42 -13.63
C LYS A 622 -15.25 -44.11 -12.65
N GLU A 623 -16.39 -43.49 -12.31
CA GLU A 623 -17.39 -44.01 -11.36
C GLU A 623 -16.80 -44.44 -10.01
N THR A 624 -15.66 -43.87 -9.61
CA THR A 624 -14.98 -44.23 -8.36
C THR A 624 -15.49 -43.34 -7.23
N SER A 625 -15.91 -43.93 -6.10
CA SER A 625 -16.29 -43.13 -4.92
C SER A 625 -15.06 -42.50 -4.26
N LEU A 626 -15.25 -41.35 -3.63
CA LEU A 626 -14.21 -40.65 -2.86
C LEU A 626 -13.59 -41.55 -1.78
N GLU A 627 -14.41 -42.32 -1.06
CA GLU A 627 -13.97 -43.30 -0.06
C GLU A 627 -13.05 -44.35 -0.68
N THR A 628 -13.48 -44.94 -1.80
CA THR A 628 -12.69 -45.93 -2.54
C THR A 628 -11.38 -45.32 -3.03
N TYR A 629 -11.41 -44.07 -3.50
CA TYR A 629 -10.21 -43.41 -4.00
C TYR A 629 -9.23 -43.05 -2.87
N THR A 630 -9.73 -42.57 -1.74
CA THR A 630 -8.91 -42.23 -0.56
C THR A 630 -8.21 -43.47 -0.01
N ALA A 631 -8.95 -44.56 0.17
CA ALA A 631 -8.38 -45.83 0.62
C ALA A 631 -7.31 -46.35 -0.35
N LYS A 632 -7.58 -46.29 -1.66
CA LYS A 632 -6.62 -46.70 -2.70
C LYS A 632 -5.43 -45.77 -2.82
N TYR A 633 -5.59 -44.48 -2.53
CA TYR A 633 -4.49 -43.53 -2.47
C TYR A 633 -3.57 -43.82 -1.30
N MET A 634 -4.13 -44.15 -0.13
CA MET A 634 -3.33 -44.60 1.02
C MET A 634 -2.59 -45.91 0.72
N GLN A 635 -3.23 -46.85 0.04
CA GLN A 635 -2.59 -48.08 -0.41
C GLN A 635 -1.47 -47.81 -1.42
N PHE A 636 -1.70 -46.93 -2.40
CA PHE A 636 -0.66 -46.47 -3.32
C PHE A 636 0.52 -45.87 -2.57
N TYR A 637 0.22 -45.00 -1.61
CA TYR A 637 1.23 -44.35 -0.80
C TYR A 637 2.09 -45.39 -0.07
N ASP A 638 1.50 -46.34 0.66
CA ASP A 638 2.28 -47.38 1.36
C ASP A 638 3.20 -48.14 0.37
N ASN A 639 2.66 -48.51 -0.79
CA ASN A 639 3.42 -49.21 -1.84
C ASN A 639 4.63 -48.37 -2.32
N THR A 640 4.49 -47.04 -2.38
CA THR A 640 5.61 -46.16 -2.74
C THR A 640 6.68 -46.05 -1.65
N GLN A 641 6.33 -46.30 -0.39
CA GLN A 641 7.25 -46.24 0.75
C GLN A 641 7.92 -47.59 1.06
N MET A 642 7.62 -48.66 0.30
CA MET A 642 8.26 -49.96 0.49
C MET A 642 9.78 -49.89 0.26
N PRO A 643 10.59 -50.64 1.04
CA PRO A 643 12.05 -50.66 0.88
C PRO A 643 12.49 -51.03 -0.54
N MET A 644 13.61 -50.44 -0.98
CA MET A 644 14.26 -50.75 -2.27
C MET A 644 15.63 -51.42 -2.09
N GLU A 645 15.91 -51.93 -0.90
CA GLU A 645 17.26 -52.37 -0.51
C GLU A 645 17.68 -53.66 -1.22
N THR A 646 16.72 -54.50 -1.62
CA THR A 646 16.98 -55.75 -2.34
C THR A 646 16.20 -55.85 -3.66
N PRO A 647 16.68 -56.63 -4.64
CA PRO A 647 15.93 -56.93 -5.87
C PRO A 647 14.56 -57.57 -5.62
N GLU A 648 14.43 -58.33 -4.53
CA GLU A 648 13.18 -58.97 -4.12
C GLU A 648 12.18 -57.97 -3.54
N ASP A 649 12.65 -56.96 -2.81
CA ASP A 649 11.81 -55.86 -2.33
C ASP A 649 11.34 -54.98 -3.49
N ASN A 650 12.22 -54.70 -4.47
CA ASN A 650 11.85 -54.00 -5.70
C ASN A 650 10.79 -54.75 -6.51
N ALA A 651 10.92 -56.08 -6.67
CA ALA A 651 9.93 -56.88 -7.39
C ALA A 651 8.56 -56.88 -6.70
N LYS A 652 8.51 -57.00 -5.37
CA LYS A 652 7.25 -56.90 -4.60
C LYS A 652 6.61 -55.52 -4.71
N ARG A 653 7.44 -54.47 -4.68
CA ARG A 653 6.97 -53.10 -4.86
C ARG A 653 6.41 -52.87 -6.26
N GLU A 654 7.10 -53.34 -7.30
CA GLU A 654 6.63 -53.22 -8.69
C GLU A 654 5.32 -53.97 -8.92
N GLU A 655 5.15 -55.16 -8.33
CA GLU A 655 3.92 -55.94 -8.38
C GLU A 655 2.75 -55.18 -7.69
N ALA A 656 2.97 -54.68 -6.48
CA ALA A 656 1.95 -53.91 -5.73
C ALA A 656 1.59 -52.58 -6.42
N LEU A 657 2.57 -51.90 -7.02
CA LEU A 657 2.34 -50.69 -7.81
C LEU A 657 1.58 -50.99 -9.11
N ALA A 658 1.86 -52.11 -9.79
CA ALA A 658 1.16 -52.53 -11.00
C ALA A 658 -0.34 -52.74 -10.76
N GLU A 659 -0.73 -53.36 -9.64
CA GLU A 659 -2.14 -53.47 -9.23
C GLU A 659 -2.78 -52.10 -8.95
N THR A 660 -2.00 -51.16 -8.43
CA THR A 660 -2.49 -49.82 -8.09
C THR A 660 -2.64 -48.91 -9.31
N TYR A 661 -1.75 -49.02 -10.30
CA TYR A 661 -1.82 -48.31 -11.58
C TYR A 661 -3.08 -48.69 -12.39
N MET A 662 -3.65 -49.89 -12.18
CA MET A 662 -4.89 -50.33 -12.81
C MET A 662 -6.13 -49.53 -12.38
N VAL A 663 -6.10 -48.89 -11.20
CA VAL A 663 -7.17 -47.98 -10.74
C VAL A 663 -6.98 -46.57 -11.32
N GLY A 664 -5.73 -46.21 -11.59
CA GLY A 664 -5.31 -44.99 -12.27
C GLY A 664 -5.30 -43.77 -11.37
N LEU A 665 -4.10 -43.30 -11.03
CA LEU A 665 -3.86 -42.04 -10.33
C LEU A 665 -4.32 -40.86 -11.17
N ASP A 666 -5.03 -39.93 -10.56
CA ASP A 666 -5.37 -38.65 -11.17
C ASP A 666 -4.38 -37.57 -10.67
N MET A 667 -3.55 -37.07 -11.58
CA MET A 667 -2.57 -36.03 -11.27
C MET A 667 -3.22 -34.73 -10.76
N SER A 668 -4.47 -34.45 -11.12
CA SER A 668 -5.20 -33.30 -10.60
C SER A 668 -5.53 -33.43 -9.12
N TRP A 669 -5.74 -34.66 -8.62
CA TRP A 669 -5.87 -34.90 -7.17
C TRP A 669 -4.56 -34.58 -6.45
N LEU A 670 -3.43 -35.10 -6.94
CA LEU A 670 -2.12 -34.85 -6.33
C LEU A 670 -1.80 -33.34 -6.30
N GLN A 671 -2.12 -32.63 -7.39
CA GLN A 671 -1.98 -31.18 -7.45
C GLN A 671 -2.90 -30.46 -6.46
N ALA A 672 -4.14 -30.94 -6.26
CA ALA A 672 -5.05 -30.40 -5.26
C ALA A 672 -4.52 -30.61 -3.83
N VAL A 673 -3.97 -31.78 -3.50
CA VAL A 673 -3.34 -32.02 -2.18
C VAL A 673 -2.11 -31.11 -2.01
N LEU A 674 -1.25 -31.00 -3.03
CA LEU A 674 -0.08 -30.11 -3.03
C LEU A 674 -0.47 -28.65 -2.70
N ALA A 675 -1.49 -28.14 -3.38
CA ALA A 675 -1.98 -26.78 -3.17
C ALA A 675 -2.62 -26.59 -1.80
N ALA A 676 -3.44 -27.55 -1.35
CA ALA A 676 -4.16 -27.46 -0.09
C ALA A 676 -3.22 -27.55 1.13
N TYR A 677 -2.15 -28.35 1.07
CA TYR A 677 -1.28 -28.65 2.22
C TYR A 677 -0.04 -27.74 2.34
N CYS A 678 0.24 -26.88 1.36
CA CYS A 678 1.39 -25.99 1.41
C CYS A 678 1.38 -25.13 2.69
N GLU A 679 2.50 -25.10 3.43
CA GLU A 679 2.68 -24.41 4.74
C GLU A 679 1.55 -24.66 5.78
N ARG A 680 0.95 -25.85 5.78
CA ARG A 680 -0.18 -26.19 6.66
C ARG A 680 0.03 -27.52 7.38
N ARG A 681 -0.67 -27.64 8.51
CA ARG A 681 -0.69 -28.84 9.35
C ARG A 681 -2.08 -29.44 9.39
N PHE A 682 -2.13 -30.77 9.42
CA PHE A 682 -3.37 -31.47 9.71
C PHE A 682 -3.75 -31.27 11.17
N ILE A 683 -5.03 -31.04 11.44
CA ILE A 683 -5.55 -30.91 12.78
C ILE A 683 -6.84 -31.71 12.98
N ILE A 684 -7.10 -32.07 14.24
CA ILE A 684 -8.40 -32.54 14.72
C ILE A 684 -8.84 -31.63 15.87
N THR A 685 -10.13 -31.33 15.94
CA THR A 685 -10.73 -30.53 17.02
C THR A 685 -11.49 -31.39 18.04
N ASP A 686 -11.72 -30.85 19.23
CA ASP A 686 -12.60 -31.44 20.26
C ASP A 686 -14.06 -31.60 19.81
N SER A 687 -14.49 -30.82 18.82
CA SER A 687 -15.78 -30.95 18.15
C SER A 687 -15.82 -32.06 17.09
N GLY A 688 -14.71 -32.81 16.92
CA GLY A 688 -14.62 -33.95 16.01
C GLY A 688 -14.35 -33.59 14.54
N HIS A 689 -14.04 -32.32 14.24
CA HIS A 689 -13.77 -31.90 12.87
C HIS A 689 -12.28 -32.08 12.53
N MET A 690 -12.03 -32.34 11.25
CA MET A 690 -10.68 -32.38 10.67
C MET A 690 -10.42 -31.10 9.88
N GLY A 691 -9.16 -30.67 9.82
CA GLY A 691 -8.79 -29.46 9.11
C GLY A 691 -7.35 -29.39 8.65
N LEU A 692 -7.08 -28.38 7.83
CA LEU A 692 -5.75 -27.93 7.44
C LEU A 692 -5.57 -26.51 7.99
N ALA A 693 -4.63 -26.32 8.89
CA ALA A 693 -4.43 -25.05 9.59
C ALA A 693 -3.01 -24.51 9.35
N HIS A 694 -2.83 -23.20 9.52
CA HIS A 694 -1.53 -22.54 9.44
C HIS A 694 -0.43 -23.31 10.20
N HIS A 695 0.79 -23.41 9.66
CA HIS A 695 1.84 -24.26 10.24
C HIS A 695 2.24 -23.92 11.70
N GLN A 696 1.95 -22.71 12.17
CA GLN A 696 2.18 -22.30 13.56
C GLN A 696 1.08 -22.75 14.55
N VAL A 697 0.04 -23.45 14.07
CA VAL A 697 -1.02 -24.03 14.92
C VAL A 697 -0.43 -24.93 16.00
N SER A 698 -1.01 -24.83 17.19
CA SER A 698 -0.66 -25.59 18.39
C SER A 698 -1.91 -26.22 19.02
N GLU A 699 -1.71 -27.32 19.73
CA GLU A 699 -2.77 -27.88 20.57
C GLU A 699 -3.22 -26.84 21.60
N GLY A 700 -4.52 -26.73 21.80
CA GLY A 700 -5.12 -25.67 22.62
C GLY A 700 -5.53 -24.41 21.85
N ASP A 701 -5.04 -24.19 20.62
CA ASP A 701 -5.56 -23.14 19.75
C ASP A 701 -7.02 -23.44 19.37
N VAL A 702 -7.79 -22.42 18.99
CA VAL A 702 -9.19 -22.59 18.57
C VAL A 702 -9.36 -22.30 17.09
N ILE A 703 -10.16 -23.12 16.41
CA ILE A 703 -10.62 -22.84 15.06
C ILE A 703 -11.88 -22.01 15.18
N ALA A 704 -11.87 -20.82 14.58
CA ALA A 704 -12.97 -19.88 14.66
C ALA A 704 -13.36 -19.39 13.27
N VAL A 705 -14.66 -19.21 13.10
CA VAL A 705 -15.23 -18.52 11.96
C VAL A 705 -15.44 -17.06 12.37
N VAL A 706 -14.74 -16.14 11.70
CA VAL A 706 -14.84 -14.69 11.93
C VAL A 706 -15.62 -14.06 10.77
N MET A 707 -16.63 -13.26 11.08
CA MET A 707 -17.46 -12.59 10.08
C MET A 707 -16.62 -11.60 9.27
N GLY A 708 -16.67 -11.71 7.94
CA GLY A 708 -15.86 -10.91 7.01
C GLY A 708 -14.56 -11.56 6.52
N LEU A 709 -14.13 -12.69 7.08
CA LEU A 709 -13.02 -13.48 6.51
C LEU A 709 -13.53 -14.51 5.50
N GLU A 710 -12.75 -14.76 4.45
CA GLU A 710 -13.04 -15.79 3.44
C GLU A 710 -12.81 -17.23 3.91
N TRP A 711 -12.08 -17.45 5.00
CA TRP A 711 -11.84 -18.77 5.58
C TRP A 711 -12.01 -18.72 7.10
N PRO A 712 -12.34 -19.86 7.75
CA PRO A 712 -12.04 -20.05 9.15
C PRO A 712 -10.57 -19.69 9.46
N CYS A 713 -10.30 -19.37 10.71
CA CYS A 713 -8.96 -18.98 11.16
C CYS A 713 -8.59 -19.69 12.45
N VAL A 714 -7.28 -19.73 12.70
CA VAL A 714 -6.70 -20.20 13.94
C VAL A 714 -6.53 -19.00 14.87
N LEU A 715 -7.17 -19.04 16.04
CA LEU A 715 -6.99 -18.06 17.11
C LEU A 715 -6.32 -18.74 18.31
N ARG A 716 -5.25 -18.14 18.83
CA ARG A 716 -4.58 -18.62 20.04
C ARG A 716 -5.08 -17.83 21.26
N PRO A 717 -5.72 -18.48 22.24
CA PRO A 717 -6.15 -17.79 23.46
C PRO A 717 -4.96 -17.22 24.25
N ARG A 718 -5.09 -15.97 24.68
CA ARG A 718 -4.15 -15.28 25.58
C ARG A 718 -4.91 -14.77 26.81
N SER A 719 -4.18 -14.22 27.78
CA SER A 719 -4.77 -13.73 29.03
C SER A 719 -5.69 -12.51 28.85
N ASP A 720 -5.49 -11.74 27.77
CA ASP A 720 -6.10 -10.44 27.50
C ASP A 720 -6.72 -10.34 26.09
N GLY A 721 -6.95 -11.48 25.43
CA GLY A 721 -7.52 -11.56 24.09
C GLY A 721 -7.11 -12.83 23.35
N TYR A 722 -6.96 -12.70 22.03
CA TYR A 722 -6.55 -13.76 21.12
C TYR A 722 -5.42 -13.26 20.20
N GLU A 723 -4.50 -14.15 19.84
CA GLU A 723 -3.60 -13.92 18.71
C GLU A 723 -4.19 -14.57 17.45
N PHE A 724 -4.22 -13.83 16.33
CA PHE A 724 -4.47 -14.39 15.02
C PHE A 724 -3.23 -15.15 14.54
N ILE A 725 -3.40 -16.45 14.25
CA ILE A 725 -2.27 -17.31 13.83
C ILE A 725 -2.27 -17.52 12.31
N GLY A 726 -3.44 -17.52 11.66
CA GLY A 726 -3.56 -17.69 10.21
C GLY A 726 -4.87 -18.34 9.80
N ASP A 727 -4.97 -18.64 8.51
CA ASP A 727 -6.11 -19.31 7.88
C ASP A 727 -6.21 -20.80 8.27
N ALA A 728 -7.43 -21.31 8.22
CA ALA A 728 -7.75 -22.71 8.42
C ALA A 728 -8.86 -23.17 7.49
N TYR A 729 -8.71 -24.36 6.93
CA TYR A 729 -9.80 -25.15 6.39
C TYR A 729 -10.28 -26.11 7.46
N CYS A 730 -11.59 -26.22 7.61
CA CYS A 730 -12.22 -27.18 8.52
C CYS A 730 -13.34 -27.87 7.76
N HIS A 731 -13.21 -29.19 7.55
CA HIS A 731 -14.20 -29.92 6.78
C HIS A 731 -15.55 -29.95 7.53
N GLY A 732 -16.65 -29.89 6.79
CA GLY A 732 -18.01 -29.85 7.33
C GLY A 732 -18.53 -28.49 7.81
N VAL A 733 -17.73 -27.41 7.74
CA VAL A 733 -18.17 -26.05 8.14
C VAL A 733 -18.03 -24.98 7.05
N MET A 734 -17.55 -25.38 5.87
CA MET A 734 -17.18 -24.46 4.78
C MET A 734 -18.37 -23.88 3.99
N ASN A 735 -19.61 -24.32 4.25
CA ASN A 735 -20.84 -23.75 3.67
C ASN A 735 -21.71 -23.04 4.72
N GLY A 736 -21.14 -22.72 5.89
CA GLY A 736 -21.84 -21.98 6.95
C GLY A 736 -22.61 -22.84 7.94
N GLU A 737 -22.45 -24.17 7.88
CA GLU A 737 -23.13 -25.16 8.72
C GLU A 737 -23.02 -24.82 10.22
N ALA A 738 -21.84 -24.35 10.65
CA ALA A 738 -21.56 -24.05 12.05
C ALA A 738 -22.12 -22.70 12.57
N VAL A 739 -22.57 -21.81 11.68
CA VAL A 739 -23.01 -20.45 12.03
C VAL A 739 -24.38 -20.10 11.46
N GLN A 740 -25.18 -21.10 11.06
CA GLN A 740 -26.54 -20.88 10.54
C GLN A 740 -27.40 -20.06 11.51
N ASP A 741 -27.23 -20.29 12.80
CA ASP A 741 -27.87 -19.53 13.87
C ASP A 741 -27.44 -18.06 13.92
N MET A 742 -26.17 -17.76 13.69
CA MET A 742 -25.69 -16.39 13.54
C MET A 742 -26.20 -15.75 12.24
N MET A 743 -26.18 -16.50 11.14
CA MET A 743 -26.68 -16.07 9.83
C MET A 743 -28.17 -15.74 9.84
N ASN A 744 -28.95 -16.46 10.65
CA ASN A 744 -30.39 -16.25 10.79
C ASN A 744 -30.72 -15.26 11.92
N GLY A 745 -29.71 -14.73 12.63
CA GLY A 745 -29.85 -13.74 13.69
C GLY A 745 -30.32 -14.27 15.05
N SER A 746 -30.44 -15.60 15.20
CA SER A 746 -30.83 -16.25 16.46
C SER A 746 -29.69 -16.36 17.47
N ASP A 747 -28.44 -16.35 17.00
CA ASP A 747 -27.25 -16.25 17.83
C ASP A 747 -26.50 -14.95 17.50
N GLN A 748 -26.07 -14.23 18.54
CA GLN A 748 -25.24 -13.04 18.38
C GLN A 748 -23.74 -13.38 18.33
N GLY A 749 -23.34 -14.65 18.42
CA GLY A 749 -21.94 -15.05 18.41
C GLY A 749 -21.13 -14.42 19.54
N GLN A 750 -19.80 -14.53 19.44
CA GLN A 750 -18.87 -13.96 20.41
C GLN A 750 -17.98 -12.89 19.77
N VAL A 751 -17.51 -11.95 20.59
CA VAL A 751 -16.54 -10.94 20.19
C VAL A 751 -15.15 -11.43 20.61
N PHE A 752 -14.25 -11.55 19.64
CA PHE A 752 -12.83 -11.81 19.86
C PHE A 752 -12.08 -10.49 19.80
N THR A 753 -11.23 -10.22 20.80
CA THR A 753 -10.28 -9.11 20.74
C THR A 753 -8.94 -9.68 20.29
N LEU A 754 -8.57 -9.38 19.04
CA LEU A 754 -7.27 -9.70 18.47
C LEU A 754 -6.24 -8.70 18.98
N ARG A 755 -5.11 -9.22 19.47
CA ARG A 755 -4.00 -8.44 20.02
C ARG A 755 -2.80 -8.46 19.09
#